data_AF-A0A135P1U3-F1
#
_entry.id   AF-A0A135P1U3-F1
#
_cell.length_a   1.000
_cell.length_b   1.000
_cell.length_c   1.000
_cell.angle_alpha   90.00
_cell.angle_beta   90.00
_cell.angle_gamma   90.00
#
_symmetry.space_group_name_H-M   'P 1'
#
loop_
_entity.id
_entity.type
_entity.pdbx_description
1 polymer ?
#
loop_
_entity_poly.entity_id
_entity_poly.type
_entity_poly.pdbx_seq_one_letter_code
_entity_poly.pdbx_strand_id
1 'polypeptide(L)'
;MVGITPALQKRCAGASDDRLPIVITLRRYADEIKIRKNLSLIDYIVESVQADFSIGAADKEFFEAYIESGRAIIFFDGLDELPGPQFKGLMRRRIDSFCTSYPINTAIVTSRIVGYEADVRFDQPYRHFRVAKLRLNEIEEFVSDWYEERIVEEVERKRNIADLVKVINNPDNDAIRDLSRNPLLLTIVTLVHRIDAVLPDQRVVLYQKCTETLLNTWSKAKKQDDEPIKGRIEQRNRLRVEAIAYWMHRNSLQAKGRAVAPHGEIVKFLTEHIETKEKRRDRDEPSEDQAEEFFTFVKSSAGLMIEAGDGLYSFIHLTFQEYLSATYLTTYGEVGGALSIWNELNGDLENPRWREVVRLLVASLKSAAAQAFFVEKLCEANLSKPSRDCTLLLVGLLRDGIEPAEEKAEQICHQVFDILIKTESRDDIRTINNAIRSWTLKEHSNLETAKLVFKQIFDHASPLDKLTLALINQSADLGPLDPEIRAAVDFGRHSFVEPLLFGPEGARPTSPIWGEMYLRQTIDAFQDPDSNAASAIGLGISILLDPNEVGERLLSRSLSLLSSIGRGPHRDYTMNLIALAGEANLHPSLREALAYCINPANGYEERVERGELIEEFFHRWLSHVPQLNLRGNENTLSEAVRQRLRFFYRKPGSRATLPGTPKNGKPRRTREMALIRRSLKTVNVDAGGYTRMILASDVMRETIVPSFVKEMNLTPSGHWEETLKATLSALVPQAIGRYFDYNEWQALTARLSESLATEDDFNWACWLMLVDVWVRANRAASTDAPTGLEDLVIASRECRYNPLQFAVAFRDLYLGDKEALSKAIELCETESSRTYEMLVSAGWPDRFTTYTSEPETGSSHTRKKVSRRNPTA
;
A
#
# COMPACT_ATOMS: atom_id res chain seq x y z
N MET A 1 -32.98 3.60 -4.15
CA MET A 1 -32.17 4.83 -4.35
C MET A 1 -31.08 4.84 -3.29
N VAL A 2 -29.86 4.42 -3.64
CA VAL A 2 -28.67 4.60 -2.78
C VAL A 2 -27.66 5.32 -3.67
N GLY A 3 -27.23 6.54 -3.29
CA GLY A 3 -26.27 7.33 -4.06
C GLY A 3 -26.67 8.77 -4.42
N ILE A 4 -27.85 9.26 -4.00
CA ILE A 4 -28.32 10.64 -4.29
C ILE A 4 -28.33 11.52 -3.03
N THR A 5 -27.83 11.05 -1.88
CA THR A 5 -27.84 11.89 -0.68
C THR A 5 -26.80 13.01 -0.80
N PRO A 6 -27.15 14.27 -0.49
CA PRO A 6 -26.22 15.40 -0.52
C PRO A 6 -24.93 15.17 0.28
N ALA A 7 -25.03 14.41 1.39
CA ALA A 7 -23.89 14.00 2.20
C ALA A 7 -22.87 13.16 1.38
N LEU A 8 -23.36 12.19 0.59
CA LEU A 8 -22.52 11.29 -0.19
C LEU A 8 -21.89 12.00 -1.40
N GLN A 9 -22.62 12.93 -2.03
CA GLN A 9 -22.10 13.79 -3.09
C GLN A 9 -21.01 14.74 -2.58
N LYS A 10 -21.22 15.39 -1.43
CA LYS A 10 -20.21 16.24 -0.78
C LYS A 10 -18.97 15.44 -0.40
N ARG A 11 -19.13 14.23 0.12
CA ARG A 11 -18.04 13.33 0.54
C ARG A 11 -17.15 12.88 -0.61
N CYS A 12 -17.73 12.48 -1.74
CA CYS A 12 -16.96 12.01 -2.89
C CYS A 12 -16.41 13.14 -3.78
N ALA A 13 -16.59 14.41 -3.38
CA ALA A 13 -16.40 15.57 -4.25
C ALA A 13 -17.12 15.37 -5.60
N GLY A 14 -18.34 14.85 -5.54
CA GLY A 14 -19.15 14.51 -6.69
C GLY A 14 -19.42 15.75 -7.53
N ALA A 15 -18.89 15.76 -8.74
CA ALA A 15 -19.25 16.74 -9.77
C ALA A 15 -20.33 16.12 -10.66
N SER A 16 -21.20 16.96 -11.24
CA SER A 16 -22.09 16.51 -12.32
C SER A 16 -21.23 16.00 -13.47
N ASP A 17 -21.51 14.78 -13.91
CA ASP A 17 -20.89 14.17 -15.08
C ASP A 17 -22.00 13.91 -16.09
N ASP A 18 -21.96 14.65 -17.20
CA ASP A 18 -23.01 14.59 -18.23
C ASP A 18 -22.85 13.38 -19.17
N ARG A 19 -21.92 12.46 -18.86
CA ARG A 19 -21.73 11.23 -19.61
C ARG A 19 -22.76 10.18 -19.21
N LEU A 20 -23.25 9.43 -20.20
CA LEU A 20 -24.22 8.36 -20.01
C LEU A 20 -23.57 7.16 -19.29
N PRO A 21 -24.01 6.79 -18.08
CA PRO A 21 -23.55 5.57 -17.42
C PRO A 21 -24.26 4.35 -18.02
N ILE A 22 -23.47 3.41 -18.53
CA ILE A 22 -23.95 2.14 -19.08
C ILE A 22 -23.40 1.03 -18.18
N VAL A 23 -24.27 0.30 -17.48
CA VAL A 23 -23.86 -0.78 -16.57
C VAL A 23 -24.19 -2.12 -17.20
N ILE A 24 -23.16 -2.95 -17.35
CA ILE A 24 -23.21 -4.28 -17.95
C ILE A 24 -22.78 -5.27 -16.88
N THR A 25 -23.75 -5.95 -16.27
CA THR A 25 -23.45 -7.11 -15.42
C THR A 25 -22.94 -8.24 -16.32
N LEU A 26 -21.65 -8.56 -16.23
CA LEU A 26 -20.99 -9.49 -17.14
C LEU A 26 -21.61 -10.88 -17.11
N ARG A 27 -22.12 -11.29 -15.94
CA ARG A 27 -22.87 -12.52 -15.78
C ARG A 27 -24.14 -12.57 -16.64
N ARG A 28 -24.98 -11.53 -16.59
CA ARG A 28 -26.23 -11.50 -17.37
C ARG A 28 -25.93 -11.55 -18.88
N TYR A 29 -24.91 -10.80 -19.31
CA TYR A 29 -24.46 -10.84 -20.70
C TYR A 29 -23.91 -12.23 -21.09
N ALA A 30 -23.17 -12.88 -20.18
CA ALA A 30 -22.64 -14.22 -20.40
C ALA A 30 -23.76 -15.27 -20.58
N ASP A 31 -24.83 -15.20 -19.79
CA ASP A 31 -25.97 -16.12 -19.89
C ASP A 31 -26.67 -15.97 -21.25
N GLU A 32 -26.84 -14.75 -21.74
CA GLU A 32 -27.38 -14.49 -23.08
C GLU A 32 -26.49 -15.03 -24.20
N ILE A 33 -25.16 -14.88 -24.11
CA ILE A 33 -24.22 -15.38 -25.13
C ILE A 33 -24.22 -16.91 -25.22
N LYS A 34 -24.53 -17.63 -24.13
CA LYS A 34 -24.62 -19.11 -24.17
C LYS A 34 -25.69 -19.57 -25.16
N ILE A 35 -26.79 -18.84 -25.23
CA ILE A 35 -27.91 -19.12 -26.15
C ILE A 35 -27.63 -18.45 -27.50
N ARG A 36 -27.29 -17.16 -27.48
CA ARG A 36 -27.09 -16.30 -28.65
C ARG A 36 -25.61 -16.00 -28.85
N LYS A 37 -24.86 -16.97 -29.40
CA LYS A 37 -23.39 -16.87 -29.55
C LYS A 37 -22.90 -15.62 -30.29
N ASN A 38 -23.71 -15.06 -31.19
CA ASN A 38 -23.37 -13.88 -32.00
C ASN A 38 -23.91 -12.55 -31.43
N LEU A 39 -24.50 -12.54 -30.23
CA LEU A 39 -25.00 -11.31 -29.62
C LEU A 39 -23.85 -10.34 -29.34
N SER A 40 -23.89 -9.16 -29.94
CA SER A 40 -22.89 -8.12 -29.72
C SER A 40 -23.11 -7.41 -28.38
N LEU A 41 -22.09 -6.72 -27.87
CA LEU A 41 -22.22 -5.92 -26.64
C LEU A 41 -23.23 -4.78 -26.81
N ILE A 42 -23.27 -4.15 -28.00
CA ILE A 42 -24.18 -3.04 -28.28
C ILE A 42 -25.63 -3.53 -28.32
N ASP A 43 -25.90 -4.63 -29.03
CA ASP A 43 -27.26 -5.16 -29.12
C ASP A 43 -27.75 -5.61 -27.74
N TYR A 44 -26.88 -6.22 -26.92
CA TYR A 44 -27.21 -6.53 -25.53
C TYR A 44 -27.52 -5.28 -24.69
N ILE A 45 -26.74 -4.21 -24.83
CA ILE A 45 -27.01 -2.94 -24.11
C ILE A 45 -28.39 -2.41 -24.49
N VAL A 46 -28.70 -2.34 -25.78
CA VAL A 46 -30.01 -1.87 -26.30
C VAL A 46 -31.14 -2.72 -25.70
N GLU A 47 -31.07 -4.03 -25.84
CA GLU A 47 -32.12 -4.95 -25.36
C GLU A 47 -32.29 -4.84 -23.83
N SER A 48 -31.18 -4.80 -23.09
CA SER A 48 -31.19 -4.73 -21.62
C SER A 48 -31.82 -3.43 -21.12
N VAL A 49 -31.50 -2.28 -21.72
CA VAL A 49 -32.04 -0.98 -21.29
C VAL A 49 -33.51 -0.83 -21.68
N GLN A 50 -33.88 -1.26 -22.89
CA GLN A 50 -35.28 -1.26 -23.32
C GLN A 50 -36.15 -2.12 -22.40
N ALA A 51 -35.65 -3.28 -21.98
CA ALA A 51 -36.35 -4.18 -21.06
C ALA A 51 -36.40 -3.64 -19.61
N ASP A 52 -35.24 -3.29 -19.03
CA ASP A 52 -35.14 -2.93 -17.61
C ASP A 52 -35.79 -1.56 -17.30
N PHE A 53 -35.80 -0.63 -18.25
CA PHE A 53 -36.32 0.73 -18.06
C PHE A 53 -37.57 1.05 -18.88
N SER A 54 -38.04 0.14 -19.74
CA SER A 54 -39.19 0.36 -20.64
C SER A 54 -39.03 1.56 -21.59
N ILE A 55 -37.80 1.86 -22.04
CA ILE A 55 -37.48 2.99 -22.93
C ILE A 55 -37.27 2.49 -24.35
N GLY A 56 -38.36 2.23 -25.09
CA GLY A 56 -38.30 1.67 -26.46
C GLY A 56 -37.63 2.57 -27.51
N ALA A 57 -37.47 3.87 -27.22
CA ALA A 57 -36.80 4.83 -28.11
C ALA A 57 -35.26 4.84 -27.98
N ALA A 58 -34.70 4.14 -26.98
CA ALA A 58 -33.26 3.97 -26.85
C ALA A 58 -32.79 2.86 -27.81
N ASP A 59 -32.71 3.20 -29.09
CA ASP A 59 -32.28 2.33 -30.17
C ASP A 59 -30.75 2.25 -30.26
N LYS A 60 -30.26 1.53 -31.25
CA LYS A 60 -28.82 1.30 -31.44
C LYS A 60 -28.09 2.60 -31.74
N GLU A 61 -28.68 3.43 -32.60
CA GLU A 61 -28.17 4.73 -33.01
C GLU A 61 -27.99 5.67 -31.80
N PHE A 62 -28.92 5.64 -30.83
CA PHE A 62 -28.77 6.36 -29.58
C PHE A 62 -27.50 5.96 -28.83
N PHE A 63 -27.28 4.67 -28.56
CA PHE A 63 -26.09 4.23 -27.81
C PHE A 63 -24.80 4.42 -28.60
N GLU A 64 -24.80 4.14 -29.90
CA GLU A 64 -23.65 4.39 -30.78
C GLU A 64 -23.27 5.88 -30.77
N ALA A 65 -24.22 6.80 -30.84
CA ALA A 65 -23.93 8.24 -30.77
C ALA A 65 -23.22 8.65 -29.46
N TYR A 66 -23.61 8.09 -28.30
CA TYR A 66 -22.93 8.38 -27.02
C TYR A 66 -21.56 7.71 -26.92
N ILE A 67 -21.44 6.47 -27.36
CA ILE A 67 -20.20 5.70 -27.30
C ILE A 67 -19.17 6.26 -28.31
N GLU A 68 -19.55 6.52 -29.55
CA GLU A 68 -18.64 7.08 -30.57
C GLU A 68 -18.16 8.49 -30.19
N SER A 69 -19.02 9.31 -29.59
CA SER A 69 -18.66 10.66 -29.14
C SER A 69 -17.84 10.70 -27.84
N GLY A 70 -17.57 9.55 -27.20
CA GLY A 70 -16.86 9.49 -25.93
C GLY A 70 -17.66 10.02 -24.74
N ARG A 71 -18.98 10.16 -24.90
CA ARG A 71 -19.91 10.67 -23.89
C ARG A 71 -20.55 9.55 -23.07
N ALA A 72 -19.95 8.37 -23.02
CA ALA A 72 -20.38 7.26 -22.18
C ALA A 72 -19.32 6.86 -21.15
N ILE A 73 -19.79 6.34 -20.02
CA ILE A 73 -18.99 5.60 -19.04
C ILE A 73 -19.56 4.19 -18.96
N ILE A 74 -18.72 3.20 -19.17
CA ILE A 74 -19.15 1.81 -19.37
C ILE A 74 -18.61 0.97 -18.22
N PHE A 75 -19.50 0.39 -17.43
CA PHE A 75 -19.19 -0.45 -16.29
C PHE A 75 -19.41 -1.91 -16.66
N PHE A 76 -18.37 -2.72 -16.59
CA PHE A 76 -18.41 -4.17 -16.74
C PHE A 76 -18.26 -4.79 -15.36
N ASP A 77 -19.37 -5.22 -14.76
CA ASP A 77 -19.39 -5.68 -13.39
C ASP A 77 -19.25 -7.20 -13.29
N GLY A 78 -18.28 -7.67 -12.49
CA GLY A 78 -18.17 -9.06 -12.05
C GLY A 78 -17.44 -10.02 -13.00
N LEU A 79 -16.23 -9.69 -13.47
CA LEU A 79 -15.47 -10.60 -14.35
C LEU A 79 -15.13 -11.94 -13.69
N ASP A 80 -14.86 -11.94 -12.39
CA ASP A 80 -14.53 -13.16 -11.64
C ASP A 80 -15.72 -14.13 -11.52
N GLU A 81 -16.93 -13.64 -11.73
CA GLU A 81 -18.22 -14.35 -11.63
C GLU A 81 -18.58 -15.14 -12.90
N LEU A 82 -17.64 -15.32 -13.82
CA LEU A 82 -17.81 -16.06 -15.07
C LEU A 82 -17.20 -17.48 -14.99
N PRO A 83 -17.65 -18.44 -15.82
CA PRO A 83 -17.30 -19.85 -15.66
C PRO A 83 -15.93 -20.17 -16.24
N GLY A 84 -14.98 -20.51 -15.39
CA GLY A 84 -13.69 -21.04 -15.79
C GLY A 84 -12.81 -20.08 -16.63
N PRO A 85 -11.52 -20.43 -16.85
CA PRO A 85 -10.58 -19.50 -17.48
C PRO A 85 -10.86 -19.22 -18.96
N GLN A 86 -11.31 -20.24 -19.71
CA GLN A 86 -11.55 -20.12 -21.15
C GLN A 86 -12.66 -19.13 -21.49
N PHE A 87 -13.78 -19.17 -20.76
CA PHE A 87 -14.91 -18.28 -20.98
C PHE A 87 -14.61 -16.87 -20.51
N LYS A 88 -13.92 -16.72 -19.37
CA LYS A 88 -13.42 -15.41 -18.94
C LYS A 88 -12.47 -14.80 -19.98
N GLY A 89 -11.59 -15.61 -20.58
CA GLY A 89 -10.72 -15.18 -21.67
C GLY A 89 -11.50 -14.75 -22.92
N LEU A 90 -12.59 -15.43 -23.27
CA LEU A 90 -13.51 -15.00 -24.34
C LEU A 90 -14.16 -13.65 -24.01
N MET A 91 -14.68 -13.49 -22.80
CA MET A 91 -15.31 -12.25 -22.37
C MET A 91 -14.31 -11.10 -22.34
N ARG A 92 -13.11 -11.33 -21.81
CA ARG A 92 -11.99 -10.40 -21.85
C ARG A 92 -11.72 -9.94 -23.29
N ARG A 93 -11.59 -10.86 -24.25
CA ARG A 93 -11.38 -10.50 -25.67
C ARG A 93 -12.53 -9.67 -26.24
N ARG A 94 -13.79 -9.96 -25.89
CA ARG A 94 -14.94 -9.18 -26.36
C ARG A 94 -14.93 -7.75 -25.81
N ILE A 95 -14.73 -7.61 -24.49
CA ILE A 95 -14.58 -6.31 -23.84
C ILE A 95 -13.40 -5.55 -24.45
N ASP A 96 -12.29 -6.25 -24.70
CA ASP A 96 -11.09 -5.66 -25.26
C ASP A 96 -11.29 -5.14 -26.70
N SER A 97 -11.91 -5.95 -27.55
CA SER A 97 -12.29 -5.53 -28.90
C SER A 97 -13.27 -4.35 -28.89
N PHE A 98 -14.22 -4.33 -27.96
CA PHE A 98 -15.17 -3.24 -27.82
C PHE A 98 -14.49 -1.93 -27.37
N CYS A 99 -13.65 -1.99 -26.34
CA CYS A 99 -12.86 -0.84 -25.90
C CYS A 99 -11.87 -0.36 -26.97
N THR A 100 -11.31 -1.27 -27.77
CA THR A 100 -10.43 -0.92 -28.91
C THR A 100 -11.21 -0.24 -30.03
N SER A 101 -12.45 -0.65 -30.29
CA SER A 101 -13.31 -0.04 -31.31
C SER A 101 -13.81 1.35 -30.88
N TYR A 102 -13.98 1.57 -29.58
CA TYR A 102 -14.48 2.83 -29.00
C TYR A 102 -13.53 3.42 -27.93
N PRO A 103 -12.30 3.82 -28.31
CA PRO A 103 -11.20 4.09 -27.38
C PRO A 103 -11.35 5.38 -26.57
N ILE A 104 -12.33 6.24 -26.88
CA ILE A 104 -12.51 7.55 -26.24
C ILE A 104 -13.30 7.43 -24.92
N ASN A 105 -14.08 6.35 -24.74
CA ASN A 105 -14.90 6.13 -23.55
C ASN A 105 -14.07 5.70 -22.34
N THR A 106 -14.62 5.94 -21.15
CA THR A 106 -14.10 5.35 -19.92
C THR A 106 -14.77 4.00 -19.67
N ALA A 107 -13.99 2.92 -19.72
CA ALA A 107 -14.45 1.58 -19.34
C ALA A 107 -13.88 1.18 -17.97
N ILE A 108 -14.73 0.66 -17.09
CA ILE A 108 -14.37 0.17 -15.77
C ILE A 108 -14.79 -1.29 -15.68
N VAL A 109 -13.82 -2.18 -15.46
CA VAL A 109 -14.09 -3.61 -15.25
C VAL A 109 -13.85 -3.93 -13.78
N THR A 110 -14.81 -4.56 -13.11
CA THR A 110 -14.66 -5.03 -11.73
C THR A 110 -14.35 -6.53 -11.71
N SER A 111 -13.52 -6.93 -10.75
CA SER A 111 -13.17 -8.33 -10.48
C SER A 111 -12.68 -8.46 -9.06
N ARG A 112 -12.91 -9.61 -8.42
CA ARG A 112 -12.14 -10.01 -7.23
C ARG A 112 -10.68 -10.28 -7.60
N ILE A 113 -9.81 -10.21 -6.59
CA ILE A 113 -8.37 -10.47 -6.73
C ILE A 113 -8.12 -11.94 -7.08
N VAL A 114 -8.86 -12.83 -6.43
CA VAL A 114 -8.87 -14.26 -6.74
C VAL A 114 -9.74 -14.46 -7.98
N GLY A 115 -9.22 -15.17 -8.99
CA GLY A 115 -9.87 -15.33 -10.29
C GLY A 115 -9.48 -14.29 -11.35
N TYR A 116 -8.52 -13.41 -11.03
CA TYR A 116 -7.92 -12.43 -11.92
C TYR A 116 -6.43 -12.73 -12.17
N GLU A 117 -6.18 -13.84 -12.86
CA GLU A 117 -4.86 -14.44 -13.10
C GLU A 117 -4.27 -14.03 -14.46
N ALA A 118 -3.01 -14.39 -14.74
CA ALA A 118 -2.27 -13.87 -15.91
C ALA A 118 -2.94 -14.13 -17.28
N ASP A 119 -3.66 -15.23 -17.42
CA ASP A 119 -4.40 -15.63 -18.63
C ASP A 119 -5.74 -14.88 -18.81
N VAL A 120 -6.30 -14.37 -17.71
CA VAL A 120 -7.59 -13.66 -17.67
C VAL A 120 -7.47 -12.17 -17.46
N ARG A 121 -6.30 -11.72 -17.00
CA ARG A 121 -5.98 -10.35 -16.61
C ARG A 121 -5.90 -9.45 -17.82
N PHE A 122 -6.55 -8.29 -17.78
CA PHE A 122 -6.37 -7.28 -18.84
C PHE A 122 -4.94 -6.71 -18.83
N ASP A 123 -4.21 -6.81 -19.94
CA ASP A 123 -2.84 -6.29 -20.04
C ASP A 123 -2.84 -4.78 -20.36
N GLN A 124 -1.70 -4.22 -20.79
CA GLN A 124 -1.69 -2.85 -21.31
C GLN A 124 -2.63 -2.75 -22.52
N PRO A 125 -3.47 -1.69 -22.65
CA PRO A 125 -3.40 -0.39 -21.95
C PRO A 125 -4.23 -0.26 -20.64
N TYR A 126 -4.79 -1.35 -20.10
CA TYR A 126 -5.70 -1.29 -18.95
C TYR A 126 -4.96 -0.95 -17.65
N ARG A 127 -5.60 -0.12 -16.82
CA ARG A 127 -5.13 0.21 -15.48
C ARG A 127 -5.90 -0.63 -14.47
N HIS A 128 -5.17 -1.18 -13.53
CA HIS A 128 -5.71 -2.02 -12.47
C HIS A 128 -5.90 -1.16 -11.23
N PHE A 129 -6.96 -1.37 -10.46
CA PHE A 129 -7.22 -0.71 -9.17
C PHE A 129 -7.63 -1.78 -8.16
N ARG A 130 -7.32 -1.58 -6.87
CA ARG A 130 -7.73 -2.50 -5.79
C ARG A 130 -8.52 -1.68 -4.78
N VAL A 131 -9.71 -2.15 -4.44
CA VAL A 131 -10.51 -1.54 -3.37
C VAL A 131 -9.77 -1.75 -2.04
N ALA A 132 -9.47 -0.66 -1.34
CA ALA A 132 -8.78 -0.68 -0.06
C ALA A 132 -9.72 -1.09 1.07
N LYS A 133 -9.15 -1.59 2.18
CA LYS A 133 -9.88 -1.71 3.45
C LYS A 133 -10.26 -0.31 3.97
N LEU A 134 -11.40 -0.20 4.65
CA LEU A 134 -11.79 1.04 5.32
C LEU A 134 -10.76 1.39 6.41
N ARG A 135 -10.51 2.69 6.54
CA ARG A 135 -9.75 3.32 7.63
C ARG A 135 -10.69 3.64 8.78
N LEU A 136 -10.13 3.83 9.98
CA LEU A 136 -10.93 4.10 11.19
C LEU A 136 -11.85 5.30 11.02
N ASN A 137 -11.34 6.41 10.48
CA ASN A 137 -12.17 7.59 10.21
C ASN A 137 -13.31 7.30 9.21
N GLU A 138 -13.08 6.47 8.19
CA GLU A 138 -14.13 6.06 7.24
C GLU A 138 -15.16 5.12 7.87
N ILE A 139 -14.76 4.33 8.87
CA ILE A 139 -15.64 3.48 9.67
C ILE A 139 -16.53 4.35 10.57
N GLU A 140 -15.95 5.32 11.27
CA GLU A 140 -16.68 6.27 12.12
C GLU A 140 -17.72 7.06 11.32
N GLU A 141 -17.32 7.57 10.15
CA GLU A 141 -18.22 8.27 9.22
C GLU A 141 -19.35 7.35 8.73
N PHE A 142 -19.04 6.10 8.35
CA PHE A 142 -20.07 5.14 7.95
C PHE A 142 -21.07 4.88 9.07
N VAL A 143 -20.59 4.69 10.31
CA VAL A 143 -21.45 4.46 11.47
C VAL A 143 -22.37 5.67 11.69
N SER A 144 -21.82 6.88 11.61
CA SER A 144 -22.59 8.11 11.72
C SER A 144 -23.71 8.19 10.68
N ASP A 145 -23.37 8.06 9.40
CA ASP A 145 -24.32 8.13 8.28
C ASP A 145 -25.42 7.06 8.42
N TRP A 146 -25.03 5.84 8.79
CA TRP A 146 -25.95 4.71 8.87
C TRP A 146 -27.03 4.92 9.94
N TYR A 147 -26.64 5.50 11.08
CA TYR A 147 -27.55 5.84 12.17
C TYR A 147 -28.36 7.11 11.88
N GLU A 148 -27.79 8.09 11.19
CA GLU A 148 -28.50 9.31 10.75
C GLU A 148 -29.70 8.99 9.87
N GLU A 149 -29.54 8.07 8.92
CA GLU A 149 -30.62 7.64 8.02
C GLU A 149 -31.68 6.75 8.70
N ARG A 150 -31.39 6.17 9.87
CA ARG A 150 -32.25 5.16 10.51
C ARG A 150 -32.85 5.58 11.85
N ILE A 151 -32.28 6.56 12.53
CA ILE A 151 -32.73 7.04 13.84
C ILE A 151 -32.98 8.54 13.76
N VAL A 152 -34.26 8.91 13.83
CA VAL A 152 -34.70 10.31 13.81
C VAL A 152 -34.33 11.01 15.11
N GLU A 153 -34.48 10.34 16.26
CA GLU A 153 -34.21 10.92 17.58
C GLU A 153 -32.70 11.18 17.79
N GLU A 154 -32.35 12.45 17.99
CA GLU A 154 -30.95 12.89 18.03
C GLU A 154 -30.17 12.34 19.24
N VAL A 155 -30.83 12.22 20.39
CA VAL A 155 -30.18 11.74 21.63
C VAL A 155 -29.83 10.27 21.50
N GLU A 156 -30.78 9.43 21.06
CA GLU A 156 -30.55 8.01 20.81
C GLU A 156 -29.47 7.80 19.74
N ARG A 157 -29.55 8.55 18.62
CA ARG A 157 -28.57 8.50 17.54
C ARG A 157 -27.15 8.78 18.02
N LYS A 158 -26.94 9.90 18.72
CA LYS A 158 -25.61 10.30 19.23
C LYS A 158 -25.06 9.28 20.21
N ARG A 159 -25.91 8.72 21.09
CA ARG A 159 -25.50 7.68 22.04
C ARG A 159 -25.02 6.42 21.32
N ASN A 160 -25.80 5.91 20.36
CA ASN A 160 -25.48 4.67 19.65
C ASN A 160 -24.25 4.82 18.74
N ILE A 161 -24.04 5.98 18.13
CA ILE A 161 -22.81 6.29 17.36
C ILE A 161 -21.60 6.26 18.29
N ALA A 162 -21.66 7.01 19.40
CA ALA A 162 -20.55 7.10 20.34
C ALA A 162 -20.18 5.73 20.93
N ASP A 163 -21.18 4.90 21.25
CA ASP A 163 -20.97 3.57 21.80
C ASP A 163 -20.27 2.63 20.80
N LEU A 164 -20.79 2.52 19.58
CA LEU A 164 -20.20 1.66 18.55
C LEU A 164 -18.79 2.10 18.16
N VAL A 165 -18.57 3.41 17.99
CA VAL A 165 -17.26 3.96 17.68
C VAL A 165 -16.27 3.67 18.82
N LYS A 166 -16.70 3.81 20.07
CA LYS A 166 -15.87 3.47 21.24
C LYS A 166 -15.47 1.99 21.23
N VAL A 167 -16.41 1.08 20.94
CA VAL A 167 -16.12 -0.36 20.85
C VAL A 167 -15.09 -0.66 19.76
N ILE A 168 -15.22 -0.06 18.57
CA ILE A 168 -14.31 -0.27 17.44
C ILE A 168 -12.92 0.32 17.72
N ASN A 169 -12.85 1.45 18.42
CA ASN A 169 -11.59 2.13 18.73
C ASN A 169 -10.86 1.56 19.96
N ASN A 170 -11.50 0.73 20.78
CA ASN A 170 -10.85 0.12 21.94
C ASN A 170 -9.74 -0.87 21.50
N PRO A 171 -8.45 -0.67 21.90
CA PRO A 171 -7.34 -1.60 21.61
C PRO A 171 -7.62 -3.07 21.94
N ASP A 172 -8.40 -3.31 22.98
CA ASP A 172 -8.75 -4.67 23.41
C ASP A 172 -9.67 -5.39 22.39
N ASN A 173 -10.34 -4.63 21.52
CA ASN A 173 -11.29 -5.12 20.52
C ASN A 173 -10.71 -5.18 19.09
N ASP A 174 -9.41 -5.41 18.95
CA ASP A 174 -8.71 -5.46 17.66
C ASP A 174 -9.38 -6.37 16.63
N ALA A 175 -10.00 -7.48 17.05
CA ALA A 175 -10.70 -8.39 16.17
C ALA A 175 -11.95 -7.76 15.52
N ILE A 176 -12.76 -7.04 16.31
CA ILE A 176 -13.96 -6.33 15.82
C ILE A 176 -13.54 -5.17 14.92
N ARG A 177 -12.46 -4.47 15.30
CA ARG A 177 -11.89 -3.40 14.49
C ARG A 177 -11.45 -3.91 13.13
N ASP A 178 -10.65 -4.97 13.08
CA ASP A 178 -10.16 -5.53 11.82
C ASP A 178 -11.29 -6.03 10.93
N LEU A 179 -12.36 -6.57 11.52
CA LEU A 179 -13.57 -6.97 10.82
C LEU A 179 -14.29 -5.77 10.20
N SER A 180 -14.45 -4.70 10.98
CA SER A 180 -15.10 -3.44 10.62
C SER A 180 -14.39 -2.70 9.48
N ARG A 181 -13.14 -3.06 9.16
CA ARG A 181 -12.44 -2.54 7.99
C ARG A 181 -12.98 -3.06 6.65
N ASN A 182 -13.87 -4.05 6.66
CA ASN A 182 -14.61 -4.49 5.48
C ASN A 182 -16.01 -3.86 5.48
N PRO A 183 -16.40 -3.08 4.46
CA PRO A 183 -17.69 -2.37 4.43
C PRO A 183 -18.92 -3.28 4.64
N LEU A 184 -18.90 -4.49 4.09
CA LEU A 184 -19.99 -5.45 4.28
C LEU A 184 -20.08 -5.87 5.74
N LEU A 185 -18.94 -6.24 6.34
CA LEU A 185 -18.92 -6.69 7.73
C LEU A 185 -19.24 -5.56 8.69
N LEU A 186 -18.74 -4.35 8.45
CA LEU A 186 -19.12 -3.15 9.20
C LEU A 186 -20.63 -2.92 9.19
N THR A 187 -21.28 -3.08 8.03
CA THR A 187 -22.74 -2.97 7.93
C THR A 187 -23.44 -3.94 8.88
N ILE A 188 -22.91 -5.16 8.97
CA ILE A 188 -23.47 -6.21 9.84
C ILE A 188 -23.17 -5.92 11.31
N VAL A 189 -21.94 -5.51 11.66
CA VAL A 189 -21.59 -5.08 13.02
C VAL A 189 -22.50 -3.96 13.49
N THR A 190 -22.73 -2.96 12.63
CA THR A 190 -23.61 -1.82 12.92
C THR A 190 -25.06 -2.27 13.10
N LEU A 191 -25.53 -3.21 12.28
CA LEU A 191 -26.87 -3.80 12.40
C LEU A 191 -27.04 -4.59 13.70
N VAL A 192 -26.06 -5.42 14.08
CA VAL A 192 -26.10 -6.21 15.33
C VAL A 192 -26.04 -5.31 16.56
N HIS A 193 -25.16 -4.31 16.57
CA HIS A 193 -25.09 -3.32 17.64
C HIS A 193 -26.46 -2.66 17.88
N ARG A 194 -27.18 -2.32 16.81
CA ARG A 194 -28.52 -1.73 16.92
C ARG A 194 -29.53 -2.68 17.56
N ILE A 195 -29.44 -3.98 17.30
CA ILE A 195 -30.42 -4.97 17.78
C ILE A 195 -30.13 -5.36 19.24
N ASP A 196 -28.87 -5.59 19.59
CA ASP A 196 -28.48 -6.20 20.87
C ASP A 196 -27.87 -5.22 21.88
N ALA A 197 -27.69 -3.95 21.53
CA ALA A 197 -27.10 -2.87 22.33
C ALA A 197 -25.66 -3.08 22.83
N VAL A 198 -25.15 -4.32 22.93
CA VAL A 198 -23.77 -4.65 23.33
C VAL A 198 -23.17 -5.61 22.30
N LEU A 199 -22.04 -5.20 21.72
CA LEU A 199 -21.25 -6.05 20.84
C LEU A 199 -20.41 -7.04 21.67
N PRO A 200 -20.35 -8.32 21.27
CA PRO A 200 -19.50 -9.29 21.95
C PRO A 200 -18.02 -8.99 21.71
N ASP A 201 -17.19 -9.19 22.74
CA ASP A 201 -15.73 -9.01 22.68
C ASP A 201 -15.05 -10.07 21.78
N GLN A 202 -15.70 -11.23 21.59
CA GLN A 202 -15.19 -12.33 20.78
C GLN A 202 -15.81 -12.36 19.38
N ARG A 203 -14.97 -12.42 18.35
CA ARG A 203 -15.37 -12.52 16.92
C ARG A 203 -16.31 -13.69 16.62
N VAL A 204 -16.14 -14.82 17.30
CA VAL A 204 -16.98 -16.03 17.17
C VAL A 204 -18.42 -15.71 17.58
N VAL A 205 -18.59 -15.03 18.73
CA VAL A 205 -19.90 -14.64 19.26
C VAL A 205 -20.55 -13.57 18.37
N LEU A 206 -19.76 -12.67 17.80
CA LEU A 206 -20.26 -11.72 16.81
C LEU A 206 -20.81 -12.43 15.57
N TYR A 207 -20.07 -13.37 14.97
CA TYR A 207 -20.58 -14.15 13.83
C TYR A 207 -21.82 -14.98 14.18
N GLN A 208 -21.86 -15.52 15.40
CA GLN A 208 -23.04 -16.20 15.92
C GLN A 208 -24.27 -15.31 15.87
N LYS A 209 -24.22 -14.15 16.54
CA LYS A 209 -25.32 -13.18 16.58
C LYS A 209 -25.74 -12.69 15.20
N CYS A 210 -24.77 -12.42 14.33
CA CYS A 210 -25.02 -12.02 12.94
C CYS A 210 -25.84 -13.10 12.23
N THR A 211 -25.41 -14.36 12.34
CA THR A 211 -26.03 -15.46 11.63
C THR A 211 -27.41 -15.79 12.20
N GLU A 212 -27.56 -15.79 13.52
CA GLU A 212 -28.87 -15.95 14.20
C GLU A 212 -29.84 -14.88 13.75
N THR A 213 -29.42 -13.61 13.74
CA THR A 213 -30.25 -12.49 13.27
C THR A 213 -30.72 -12.68 11.83
N LEU A 214 -29.83 -13.11 10.93
CA LEU A 214 -30.16 -13.34 9.52
C LEU A 214 -31.11 -14.53 9.34
N LEU A 215 -30.92 -15.62 10.09
CA LEU A 215 -31.79 -16.80 10.05
C LEU A 215 -33.16 -16.58 10.71
N ASN A 216 -33.25 -15.73 11.72
CA ASN A 216 -34.49 -15.40 12.44
C ASN A 216 -35.51 -14.62 11.59
N THR A 217 -35.13 -14.17 10.40
CA THR A 217 -36.07 -13.59 9.41
C THR A 217 -37.06 -14.62 8.86
N TRP A 218 -36.74 -15.92 8.94
CA TRP A 218 -37.59 -17.02 8.47
C TRP A 218 -38.93 -17.07 9.20
N SER A 219 -38.90 -17.01 10.54
CA SER A 219 -40.09 -17.11 11.39
C SER A 219 -41.02 -15.90 11.25
N LYS A 220 -40.50 -14.74 10.80
CA LYS A 220 -41.32 -13.56 10.49
C LYS A 220 -41.98 -13.63 9.12
N ALA A 221 -41.39 -14.36 8.16
CA ALA A 221 -41.93 -14.55 6.82
C ALA A 221 -43.10 -15.56 6.78
N LYS A 222 -43.04 -16.63 7.59
CA LYS A 222 -44.15 -17.55 7.83
C LYS A 222 -45.04 -17.00 8.96
N LYS A 223 -46.02 -16.16 8.61
CA LYS A 223 -47.04 -15.64 9.55
C LYS A 223 -47.97 -16.76 10.07
N GLN A 224 -47.52 -17.72 10.89
CA GLN A 224 -48.45 -18.63 11.61
C GLN A 224 -47.87 -19.63 12.65
N ASP A 225 -46.70 -19.43 13.26
CA ASP A 225 -46.23 -20.40 14.28
C ASP A 225 -46.36 -19.88 15.73
N ASP A 226 -46.98 -20.70 16.59
CA ASP A 226 -47.05 -20.51 18.04
C ASP A 226 -45.64 -20.47 18.68
N GLU A 227 -45.46 -19.66 19.73
CA GLU A 227 -44.17 -19.43 20.43
C GLU A 227 -43.32 -20.68 20.76
N PRO A 228 -43.84 -21.86 21.17
CA PRO A 228 -43.01 -23.03 21.50
C PRO A 228 -42.38 -23.75 20.28
N ILE A 229 -42.74 -23.39 19.04
CA ILE A 229 -42.22 -24.00 17.81
C ILE A 229 -40.99 -23.24 17.29
N LYS A 230 -40.91 -21.94 17.58
CA LYS A 230 -39.91 -21.00 17.02
C LYS A 230 -38.46 -21.43 17.26
N GLY A 231 -38.10 -21.81 18.48
CA GLY A 231 -36.73 -22.21 18.82
C GLY A 231 -36.23 -23.48 18.12
N ARG A 232 -37.13 -24.43 17.81
CA ARG A 232 -36.75 -25.66 17.07
C ARG A 232 -36.51 -25.40 15.59
N ILE A 233 -37.29 -24.49 14.99
CA ILE A 233 -37.13 -24.09 13.59
C ILE A 233 -35.81 -23.35 13.40
N GLU A 234 -35.48 -22.43 14.32
CA GLU A 234 -34.22 -21.66 14.29
C GLU A 234 -33.01 -22.59 14.40
N GLN A 235 -33.03 -23.54 15.34
CA GLN A 235 -31.97 -24.55 15.47
C GLN A 235 -31.84 -25.44 14.24
N ARG A 236 -32.95 -25.90 13.65
CA ARG A 236 -32.94 -26.71 12.41
C ARG A 236 -32.33 -25.94 11.24
N ASN A 237 -32.77 -24.69 11.03
CA ASN A 237 -32.26 -23.83 9.98
C ASN A 237 -30.76 -23.54 10.16
N ARG A 238 -30.32 -23.38 11.42
CA ARG A 238 -28.91 -23.23 11.76
C ARG A 238 -28.09 -24.44 11.33
N LEU A 239 -28.52 -25.65 11.65
CA LEU A 239 -27.82 -26.89 11.28
C LEU A 239 -27.73 -27.06 9.75
N ARG A 240 -28.82 -26.76 9.03
CA ARG A 240 -28.86 -26.83 7.56
C ARG A 240 -27.85 -25.87 6.92
N VAL A 241 -27.77 -24.61 7.36
CA VAL A 241 -26.83 -23.65 6.76
C VAL A 241 -25.36 -23.95 7.14
N GLU A 242 -25.11 -24.48 8.34
CA GLU A 242 -23.80 -25.00 8.75
C GLU A 242 -23.34 -26.14 7.85
N ALA A 243 -24.23 -27.09 7.57
CA ALA A 243 -23.96 -28.22 6.69
C ALA A 243 -23.62 -27.77 5.27
N ILE A 244 -24.37 -26.81 4.71
CA ILE A 244 -24.08 -26.23 3.39
C ILE A 244 -22.71 -25.56 3.40
N ALA A 245 -22.40 -24.74 4.41
CA ALA A 245 -21.12 -24.04 4.50
C ALA A 245 -19.94 -25.01 4.51
N TYR A 246 -20.01 -26.04 5.38
CA TYR A 246 -19.00 -27.07 5.51
C TYR A 246 -18.81 -27.85 4.19
N TRP A 247 -19.90 -28.36 3.63
CA TRP A 247 -19.86 -29.13 2.39
C TRP A 247 -19.28 -28.31 1.23
N MET A 248 -19.72 -27.06 1.06
CA MET A 248 -19.17 -26.17 0.05
C MET A 248 -17.68 -25.89 0.30
N HIS A 249 -17.28 -25.68 1.55
CA HIS A 249 -15.89 -25.41 1.90
C HIS A 249 -14.97 -26.59 1.57
N ARG A 250 -15.43 -27.82 1.83
CA ARG A 250 -14.72 -29.07 1.56
C ARG A 250 -14.63 -29.38 0.06
N ASN A 251 -15.71 -29.20 -0.68
CA ASN A 251 -15.80 -29.54 -2.10
C ASN A 251 -15.35 -28.40 -3.03
N SER A 252 -14.75 -27.35 -2.47
CA SER A 252 -14.28 -26.23 -3.26
C SER A 252 -13.12 -26.63 -4.18
N LEU A 253 -13.32 -26.45 -5.49
CA LEU A 253 -12.28 -26.66 -6.51
C LEU A 253 -11.13 -25.63 -6.43
N GLN A 254 -11.29 -24.55 -5.67
CA GLN A 254 -10.29 -23.49 -5.49
C GLN A 254 -9.63 -23.53 -4.10
N ALA A 255 -8.30 -23.45 -4.07
CA ALA A 255 -7.49 -23.43 -2.84
C ALA A 255 -7.60 -22.12 -2.04
N LYS A 256 -8.15 -21.04 -2.61
CA LYS A 256 -8.30 -19.72 -1.96
C LYS A 256 -9.66 -19.10 -2.31
N GLY A 257 -10.28 -18.39 -1.36
CA GLY A 257 -11.52 -17.63 -1.59
C GLY A 257 -12.81 -18.38 -1.21
N ARG A 258 -13.97 -17.82 -1.57
CA ARG A 258 -15.29 -18.41 -1.27
C ARG A 258 -15.52 -19.66 -2.11
N ALA A 259 -16.21 -20.64 -1.55
CA ALA A 259 -16.61 -21.79 -2.34
C ALA A 259 -17.78 -21.41 -3.23
N VAL A 260 -17.81 -22.03 -4.41
CA VAL A 260 -18.93 -21.97 -5.33
C VAL A 260 -19.44 -23.38 -5.55
N ALA A 261 -20.76 -23.54 -5.61
CA ALA A 261 -21.37 -24.83 -5.95
C ALA A 261 -22.64 -24.63 -6.80
N PRO A 262 -22.95 -25.53 -7.74
CA PRO A 262 -24.19 -25.50 -8.50
C PRO A 262 -25.42 -25.64 -7.61
N HIS A 263 -26.52 -24.99 -8.00
CA HIS A 263 -27.82 -25.12 -7.36
C HIS A 263 -28.20 -26.57 -7.05
N GLY A 264 -28.23 -27.40 -8.10
CA GLY A 264 -28.67 -28.78 -7.99
C GLY A 264 -27.79 -29.64 -7.09
N GLU A 265 -26.49 -29.34 -6.98
CA GLU A 265 -25.61 -30.05 -6.06
C GLU A 265 -25.86 -29.65 -4.60
N ILE A 266 -26.11 -28.35 -4.35
CA ILE A 266 -26.45 -27.86 -3.00
C ILE A 266 -27.78 -28.45 -2.55
N VAL A 267 -28.81 -28.43 -3.41
CA VAL A 267 -30.13 -28.97 -3.10
C VAL A 267 -30.07 -30.47 -2.92
N LYS A 268 -29.35 -31.18 -3.78
CA LYS A 268 -29.14 -32.63 -3.63
C LYS A 268 -28.45 -32.97 -2.30
N PHE A 269 -27.33 -32.30 -1.99
CA PHE A 269 -26.62 -32.48 -0.73
C PHE A 269 -27.54 -32.20 0.46
N LEU A 270 -28.29 -31.09 0.42
CA LEU A 270 -29.19 -30.72 1.51
C LEU A 270 -30.35 -31.69 1.65
N THR A 271 -30.87 -32.24 0.55
CA THR A 271 -31.89 -33.30 0.55
C THR A 271 -31.38 -34.54 1.28
N GLU A 272 -30.19 -35.03 0.91
CA GLU A 272 -29.53 -36.16 1.56
C GLU A 272 -29.25 -35.87 3.05
N HIS A 273 -28.84 -34.63 3.38
CA HIS A 273 -28.62 -34.21 4.75
C HIS A 273 -29.91 -34.25 5.58
N ILE A 274 -31.02 -33.71 5.06
CA ILE A 274 -32.33 -33.71 5.71
C ILE A 274 -32.80 -35.15 5.95
N GLU A 275 -32.67 -36.03 4.95
CA GLU A 275 -33.10 -37.43 5.06
C GLU A 275 -32.30 -38.23 6.08
N THR A 276 -31.01 -37.96 6.21
CA THR A 276 -30.11 -38.74 7.07
C THR A 276 -30.00 -38.20 8.48
N LYS A 277 -30.17 -36.88 8.70
CA LYS A 277 -29.91 -36.22 9.98
C LYS A 277 -31.16 -35.70 10.68
N GLU A 278 -32.29 -35.53 9.98
CA GLU A 278 -33.53 -35.02 10.58
C GLU A 278 -34.59 -36.12 10.75
N LYS A 279 -35.42 -36.00 11.79
CA LYS A 279 -36.54 -36.92 12.02
C LYS A 279 -37.76 -36.48 11.20
N ARG A 280 -38.11 -37.24 10.16
CA ARG A 280 -39.36 -37.05 9.40
C ARG A 280 -40.61 -37.26 10.26
N ARG A 281 -41.62 -36.42 10.06
CA ARG A 281 -43.00 -36.58 10.55
C ARG A 281 -43.94 -36.86 9.38
N ASP A 282 -45.08 -37.48 9.65
CA ASP A 282 -46.07 -37.87 8.64
C ASP A 282 -46.69 -36.70 7.85
N ARG A 283 -46.50 -35.45 8.31
CA ARG A 283 -47.02 -34.23 7.67
C ARG A 283 -45.93 -33.39 6.98
N ASP A 284 -44.68 -33.85 6.99
CA ASP A 284 -43.59 -33.09 6.38
C ASP A 284 -43.63 -33.23 4.86
N GLU A 285 -43.35 -32.12 4.16
CA GLU A 285 -43.14 -32.13 2.70
C GLU A 285 -41.95 -33.03 2.32
N PRO A 286 -41.87 -33.50 1.05
CA PRO A 286 -40.69 -34.19 0.55
C PRO A 286 -39.38 -33.45 0.89
N SER A 287 -38.32 -34.21 1.16
CA SER A 287 -37.04 -33.64 1.62
C SER A 287 -36.42 -32.70 0.58
N GLU A 288 -36.65 -32.99 -0.71
CA GLU A 288 -36.22 -32.15 -1.84
C GLU A 288 -36.94 -30.80 -1.83
N ASP A 289 -38.26 -30.79 -1.64
CA ASP A 289 -39.06 -29.55 -1.53
C ASP A 289 -38.60 -28.71 -0.33
N GLN A 290 -38.33 -29.35 0.81
CA GLN A 290 -37.79 -28.67 1.99
C GLN A 290 -36.38 -28.10 1.76
N ALA A 291 -35.55 -28.79 0.99
CA ALA A 291 -34.21 -28.34 0.64
C ALA A 291 -34.28 -27.11 -0.28
N GLU A 292 -35.16 -27.15 -1.28
CA GLU A 292 -35.41 -26.05 -2.21
C GLU A 292 -35.98 -24.81 -1.49
N GLU A 293 -36.97 -25.00 -0.61
CA GLU A 293 -37.58 -23.93 0.19
C GLU A 293 -36.52 -23.25 1.08
N PHE A 294 -35.70 -24.06 1.76
CA PHE A 294 -34.64 -23.56 2.64
C PHE A 294 -33.51 -22.88 1.85
N PHE A 295 -33.13 -23.41 0.70
CA PHE A 295 -32.13 -22.77 -0.14
C PHE A 295 -32.62 -21.40 -0.62
N THR A 296 -33.86 -21.33 -1.10
CA THR A 296 -34.52 -20.09 -1.54
C THR A 296 -34.56 -19.06 -0.43
N PHE A 297 -34.80 -19.49 0.81
CA PHE A 297 -34.74 -18.65 2.00
C PHE A 297 -33.36 -18.05 2.25
N VAL A 298 -32.33 -18.90 2.30
CA VAL A 298 -30.95 -18.50 2.61
C VAL A 298 -30.44 -17.52 1.56
N LYS A 299 -30.84 -17.70 0.29
CA LYS A 299 -30.57 -16.78 -0.83
C LYS A 299 -31.33 -15.46 -0.69
N SER A 300 -32.66 -15.52 -0.58
CA SER A 300 -33.52 -14.37 -0.88
C SER A 300 -33.93 -13.56 0.36
N SER A 301 -34.12 -14.22 1.50
CA SER A 301 -34.62 -13.58 2.73
C SER A 301 -33.52 -13.38 3.77
N ALA A 302 -32.72 -14.43 4.04
CA ALA A 302 -31.59 -14.32 4.97
C ALA A 302 -30.40 -13.58 4.36
N GLY A 303 -30.29 -13.55 3.02
CA GLY A 303 -29.20 -12.88 2.30
C GLY A 303 -27.80 -13.44 2.59
N LEU A 304 -27.71 -14.68 3.11
CA LEU A 304 -26.44 -15.33 3.46
C LEU A 304 -25.75 -15.93 2.24
N MET A 305 -26.49 -16.22 1.17
CA MET A 305 -25.97 -16.73 -0.09
C MET A 305 -26.34 -15.83 -1.25
N ILE A 306 -25.42 -15.72 -2.19
CA ILE A 306 -25.60 -15.00 -3.44
C ILE A 306 -25.28 -15.93 -4.60
N GLU A 307 -25.93 -15.66 -5.72
CA GLU A 307 -25.59 -16.30 -6.98
C GLU A 307 -24.21 -15.80 -7.42
N ALA A 308 -23.29 -16.69 -7.79
CA ALA A 308 -21.88 -16.39 -8.09
C ALA A 308 -21.45 -16.52 -9.57
N GLY A 309 -22.35 -16.95 -10.45
CA GLY A 309 -22.17 -17.11 -11.90
C GLY A 309 -22.76 -18.43 -12.37
N ASP A 310 -23.36 -18.54 -13.55
CA ASP A 310 -23.63 -19.85 -14.19
C ASP A 310 -24.44 -20.87 -13.38
N GLY A 311 -25.43 -20.42 -12.59
CA GLY A 311 -26.18 -21.30 -11.69
C GLY A 311 -25.35 -21.83 -10.50
N LEU A 312 -24.15 -21.28 -10.28
CA LEU A 312 -23.32 -21.45 -9.10
C LEU A 312 -23.69 -20.42 -8.03
N TYR A 313 -23.49 -20.81 -6.78
CA TYR A 313 -23.85 -20.05 -5.60
C TYR A 313 -22.69 -20.02 -4.62
N SER A 314 -22.58 -18.93 -3.86
CA SER A 314 -21.56 -18.72 -2.82
C SER A 314 -22.15 -18.02 -1.61
N PHE A 315 -21.52 -18.14 -0.45
CA PHE A 315 -21.84 -17.30 0.70
C PHE A 315 -21.57 -15.83 0.40
N ILE A 316 -22.34 -14.91 0.98
CA ILE A 316 -22.17 -13.46 0.77
C ILE A 316 -20.78 -12.98 1.20
N HIS A 317 -20.18 -13.62 2.22
CA HIS A 317 -18.82 -13.36 2.67
C HIS A 317 -18.11 -14.66 3.07
N LEU A 318 -16.79 -14.73 2.81
CA LEU A 318 -15.97 -15.90 3.16
C LEU A 318 -16.01 -16.18 4.66
N THR A 319 -15.98 -15.15 5.48
CA THR A 319 -16.00 -15.28 6.94
C THR A 319 -17.25 -15.97 7.48
N PHE A 320 -18.43 -15.78 6.88
CA PHE A 320 -19.62 -16.55 7.28
C PHE A 320 -19.47 -18.01 6.92
N GLN A 321 -18.93 -18.30 5.73
CA GLN A 321 -18.64 -19.67 5.33
C GLN A 321 -17.63 -20.30 6.29
N GLU A 322 -16.54 -19.61 6.63
CA GLU A 322 -15.51 -20.12 7.55
C GLU A 322 -16.05 -20.37 8.96
N TYR A 323 -16.83 -19.43 9.48
CA TYR A 323 -17.48 -19.56 10.78
C TYR A 323 -18.50 -20.70 10.81
N LEU A 324 -19.39 -20.79 9.83
CA LEU A 324 -20.40 -21.85 9.75
C LEU A 324 -19.78 -23.23 9.53
N SER A 325 -18.68 -23.33 8.79
CA SER A 325 -17.89 -24.56 8.69
C SER A 325 -17.28 -24.95 10.03
N ALA A 326 -16.78 -23.99 10.81
CA ALA A 326 -16.21 -24.25 12.13
C ALA A 326 -17.27 -24.74 13.11
N THR A 327 -18.45 -24.12 13.13
CA THR A 327 -19.54 -24.54 14.02
C THR A 327 -20.21 -25.85 13.57
N TYR A 328 -20.22 -26.14 12.27
CA TYR A 328 -20.61 -27.47 11.80
C TYR A 328 -19.72 -28.57 12.41
N LEU A 329 -18.39 -28.36 12.36
CA LEU A 329 -17.41 -29.31 12.91
C LEU A 329 -17.57 -29.48 14.43
N THR A 330 -17.88 -28.42 15.18
CA THR A 330 -18.20 -28.56 16.60
C THR A 330 -19.47 -29.38 16.80
N THR A 331 -20.56 -29.05 16.10
CA THR A 331 -21.88 -29.64 16.36
C THR A 331 -21.93 -31.13 15.98
N TYR A 332 -21.37 -31.50 14.83
CA TYR A 332 -21.41 -32.89 14.37
C TYR A 332 -20.23 -33.72 14.86
N GLY A 333 -19.12 -33.08 15.24
CA GLY A 333 -17.97 -33.74 15.83
C GLY A 333 -18.04 -33.96 17.34
N GLU A 334 -18.90 -33.21 18.06
CA GLU A 334 -19.15 -33.39 19.50
C GLU A 334 -19.54 -34.84 19.85
N VAL A 335 -20.21 -35.57 18.94
CA VAL A 335 -20.62 -36.97 19.13
C VAL A 335 -19.43 -37.93 19.23
N GLY A 336 -18.33 -37.65 18.54
CA GLY A 336 -17.10 -38.47 18.51
C GLY A 336 -15.92 -37.85 19.28
N GLY A 337 -16.12 -36.70 19.91
CA GLY A 337 -15.08 -35.95 20.63
C GLY A 337 -14.02 -35.29 19.74
N ALA A 338 -13.05 -34.63 20.36
CA ALA A 338 -12.00 -33.85 19.68
C ALA A 338 -11.19 -34.68 18.67
N LEU A 339 -10.97 -35.96 18.93
CA LEU A 339 -10.27 -36.86 18.01
C LEU A 339 -11.03 -37.07 16.70
N SER A 340 -12.37 -37.17 16.74
CA SER A 340 -13.17 -37.30 15.52
C SER A 340 -13.08 -36.04 14.66
N ILE A 341 -13.10 -34.87 15.29
CA ILE A 341 -12.96 -33.59 14.58
C ILE A 341 -11.56 -33.47 13.96
N TRP A 342 -10.52 -33.85 14.70
CA TRP A 342 -9.15 -33.86 14.20
C TRP A 342 -8.98 -34.76 12.98
N ASN A 343 -9.55 -35.98 13.04
CA ASN A 343 -9.47 -36.92 11.92
C ASN A 343 -10.19 -36.42 10.67
N GLU A 344 -11.30 -35.71 10.83
CA GLU A 344 -12.02 -35.07 9.71
C GLU A 344 -11.16 -33.98 9.03
N LEU A 345 -10.39 -33.23 9.82
CA LEU A 345 -9.49 -32.16 9.35
C LEU A 345 -8.12 -32.65 8.86
N ASN A 346 -7.81 -33.93 9.03
CA ASN A 346 -6.46 -34.44 8.76
C ASN A 346 -6.10 -34.30 7.27
N GLY A 347 -4.99 -33.59 7.00
CA GLY A 347 -4.54 -33.25 5.63
C GLY A 347 -4.93 -31.84 5.15
N ASP A 348 -5.90 -31.19 5.79
CA ASP A 348 -6.35 -29.84 5.42
C ASP A 348 -5.62 -28.70 6.14
N LEU A 349 -4.83 -29.02 7.16
CA LEU A 349 -4.08 -28.05 7.95
C LEU A 349 -3.01 -27.29 7.14
N GLU A 350 -2.55 -27.87 6.03
CA GLU A 350 -1.63 -27.25 5.07
C GLU A 350 -2.36 -26.37 4.05
N ASN A 351 -3.69 -26.40 4.02
CA ASN A 351 -4.50 -25.62 3.10
C ASN A 351 -4.88 -24.27 3.76
N PRO A 352 -4.40 -23.12 3.22
CA PRO A 352 -4.67 -21.80 3.78
C PRO A 352 -6.16 -21.50 4.02
N ARG A 353 -7.04 -22.16 3.27
CA ARG A 353 -8.50 -22.01 3.35
C ARG A 353 -9.06 -22.46 4.70
N TRP A 354 -8.47 -23.48 5.31
CA TRP A 354 -8.91 -24.02 6.59
C TRP A 354 -8.32 -23.31 7.79
N ARG A 355 -7.31 -22.45 7.60
CA ARG A 355 -6.63 -21.77 8.71
C ARG A 355 -7.61 -21.02 9.60
N GLU A 356 -8.50 -20.23 9.02
CA GLU A 356 -9.47 -19.46 9.79
C GLU A 356 -10.57 -20.35 10.38
N VAL A 357 -11.02 -21.38 9.63
CA VAL A 357 -11.96 -22.39 10.13
C VAL A 357 -11.43 -23.06 11.39
N VAL A 358 -10.17 -23.50 11.39
CA VAL A 358 -9.56 -24.18 12.53
C VAL A 358 -9.38 -23.23 13.72
N ARG A 359 -9.03 -21.96 13.50
CA ARG A 359 -8.97 -20.97 14.60
C ARG A 359 -10.33 -20.75 15.23
N LEU A 360 -11.36 -20.55 14.40
CA LEU A 360 -12.73 -20.36 14.88
C LEU A 360 -13.26 -21.62 15.57
N LEU A 361 -12.91 -22.80 15.05
CA LEU A 361 -13.24 -24.10 15.64
C LEU A 361 -12.65 -24.23 17.05
N VAL A 362 -11.32 -24.06 17.20
CA VAL A 362 -10.64 -24.17 18.49
C VAL A 362 -11.21 -23.16 19.49
N ALA A 363 -11.43 -21.92 19.06
CA ALA A 363 -12.07 -20.89 19.87
C ALA A 363 -13.52 -21.21 20.26
N SER A 364 -14.23 -22.02 19.47
CA SER A 364 -15.63 -22.41 19.72
C SER A 364 -15.77 -23.68 20.58
N LEU A 365 -14.67 -24.40 20.84
CA LEU A 365 -14.70 -25.60 21.69
C LEU A 365 -14.99 -25.23 23.14
N LYS A 366 -16.01 -25.87 23.73
CA LYS A 366 -16.46 -25.58 25.10
C LYS A 366 -15.54 -26.11 26.21
N SER A 367 -14.66 -27.06 25.89
CA SER A 367 -13.81 -27.74 26.88
C SER A 367 -12.34 -27.35 26.67
N ALA A 368 -11.71 -26.88 27.74
CA ALA A 368 -10.27 -26.60 27.77
C ALA A 368 -9.44 -27.84 27.39
N ALA A 369 -9.87 -29.05 27.80
CA ALA A 369 -9.21 -30.29 27.42
C ALA A 369 -9.28 -30.56 25.90
N ALA A 370 -10.39 -30.18 25.24
CA ALA A 370 -10.51 -30.30 23.80
C ALA A 370 -9.63 -29.27 23.08
N GLN A 371 -9.58 -28.02 23.58
CA GLN A 371 -8.67 -27.00 23.06
C GLN A 371 -7.20 -27.42 23.21
N ALA A 372 -6.81 -27.91 24.38
CA ALA A 372 -5.46 -28.42 24.65
C ALA A 372 -5.07 -29.57 23.72
N PHE A 373 -5.99 -30.52 23.49
CA PHE A 373 -5.79 -31.61 22.53
C PHE A 373 -5.49 -31.08 21.12
N PHE A 374 -6.26 -30.09 20.65
CA PHE A 374 -6.03 -29.49 19.33
C PHE A 374 -4.70 -28.75 19.24
N VAL A 375 -4.37 -27.92 20.24
CA VAL A 375 -3.10 -27.20 20.29
C VAL A 375 -1.92 -28.19 20.29
N GLU A 376 -2.00 -29.25 21.10
CA GLU A 376 -0.97 -30.28 21.16
C GLU A 376 -0.78 -30.98 19.82
N LYS A 377 -1.87 -31.41 19.18
CA LYS A 377 -1.83 -32.05 17.87
C LYS A 377 -1.29 -31.14 16.78
N LEU A 378 -1.63 -29.84 16.80
CA LEU A 378 -1.07 -28.85 15.87
C LEU A 378 0.44 -28.66 16.09
N CYS A 379 0.89 -28.58 17.34
CA CYS A 379 2.31 -28.52 17.67
C CYS A 379 3.05 -29.79 17.19
N GLU A 380 2.51 -30.99 17.43
CA GLU A 380 3.09 -32.26 16.95
C GLU A 380 3.17 -32.31 15.42
N ALA A 381 2.11 -31.90 14.74
CA ALA A 381 2.03 -31.88 13.27
C ALA A 381 3.06 -30.91 12.68
N ASN A 382 3.17 -29.70 13.25
CA ASN A 382 4.12 -28.69 12.78
C ASN A 382 5.57 -29.04 13.13
N LEU A 383 5.83 -29.74 14.23
CA LEU A 383 7.16 -30.28 14.53
C LEU A 383 7.57 -31.37 13.53
N SER A 384 6.63 -32.25 13.17
CA SER A 384 6.88 -33.36 12.24
C SER A 384 7.08 -32.87 10.80
N LYS A 385 6.28 -31.89 10.37
CA LYS A 385 6.36 -31.27 9.05
C LYS A 385 6.07 -29.76 9.17
N PRO A 386 7.11 -28.94 9.43
CA PRO A 386 6.95 -27.50 9.55
C PRO A 386 6.33 -26.91 8.30
N SER A 387 5.24 -26.18 8.46
CA SER A 387 4.60 -25.47 7.34
C SER A 387 4.22 -24.06 7.74
N ARG A 388 4.32 -23.15 6.79
CA ARG A 388 3.99 -21.74 6.98
C ARG A 388 2.56 -21.56 7.50
N ASP A 389 1.59 -22.28 6.93
CA ASP A 389 0.18 -22.11 7.31
C ASP A 389 -0.14 -22.71 8.69
N CYS A 390 0.52 -23.82 9.09
CA CYS A 390 0.39 -24.35 10.46
C CYS A 390 1.07 -23.45 11.49
N THR A 391 2.26 -22.91 11.21
CA THR A 391 2.87 -21.90 12.09
C THR A 391 1.97 -20.67 12.25
N LEU A 392 1.40 -20.16 11.16
CA LEU A 392 0.47 -19.02 11.22
C LEU A 392 -0.83 -19.36 11.95
N LEU A 393 -1.25 -20.63 11.93
CA LEU A 393 -2.39 -21.11 12.70
C LEU A 393 -2.08 -21.05 14.20
N LEU A 394 -0.95 -21.62 14.63
CA LEU A 394 -0.50 -21.63 16.04
C LEU A 394 -0.32 -20.21 16.60
N VAL A 395 0.39 -19.33 15.89
CA VAL A 395 0.51 -17.91 16.28
C VAL A 395 -0.85 -17.22 16.27
N GLY A 396 -1.73 -17.62 15.34
CA GLY A 396 -3.09 -17.15 15.28
C GLY A 396 -3.92 -17.51 16.52
N LEU A 397 -3.67 -18.67 17.15
CA LEU A 397 -4.31 -19.10 18.41
C LEU A 397 -3.75 -18.35 19.62
N LEU A 398 -2.43 -18.13 19.68
CA LEU A 398 -1.80 -17.25 20.68
C LEU A 398 -2.41 -15.85 20.64
N ARG A 399 -2.55 -15.29 19.44
CA ARG A 399 -3.16 -13.98 19.24
C ARG A 399 -4.64 -13.96 19.62
N ASP A 400 -5.34 -15.08 19.51
CA ASP A 400 -6.75 -15.17 19.91
C ASP A 400 -6.94 -15.35 21.42
N GLY A 401 -5.85 -15.45 22.21
CA GLY A 401 -5.91 -15.62 23.66
C GLY A 401 -6.41 -17.00 24.09
N ILE A 402 -6.10 -18.04 23.31
CA ILE A 402 -6.50 -19.41 23.63
C ILE A 402 -5.59 -19.93 24.74
N GLU A 403 -6.13 -20.10 25.94
CA GLU A 403 -5.38 -20.46 27.17
C GLU A 403 -4.42 -21.65 26.96
N PRO A 404 -4.81 -22.82 26.39
CA PRO A 404 -3.86 -23.90 26.13
C PRO A 404 -2.75 -23.58 25.11
N ALA A 405 -2.97 -22.59 24.23
CA ALA A 405 -1.92 -22.11 23.34
C ALA A 405 -0.94 -21.19 24.10
N GLU A 406 -1.45 -20.33 24.99
CA GLU A 406 -0.63 -19.48 25.85
C GLU A 406 0.26 -20.31 26.80
N GLU A 407 -0.27 -21.39 27.37
CA GLU A 407 0.53 -22.36 28.15
C GLU A 407 1.68 -22.98 27.35
N LYS A 408 1.53 -23.06 26.02
CA LYS A 408 2.55 -23.56 25.07
C LYS A 408 3.24 -22.44 24.28
N ALA A 409 3.16 -21.19 24.73
CA ALA A 409 3.69 -20.04 24.01
C ALA A 409 5.19 -20.18 23.68
N GLU A 410 6.00 -20.68 24.63
CA GLU A 410 7.42 -20.93 24.41
C GLU A 410 7.67 -21.93 23.27
N GLN A 411 6.95 -23.07 23.30
CA GLN A 411 7.05 -24.11 22.27
C GLN A 411 6.61 -23.59 20.89
N ILE A 412 5.54 -22.81 20.84
CA ILE A 412 5.04 -22.21 19.59
C ILE A 412 6.04 -21.19 19.07
N CYS A 413 6.58 -20.33 19.92
CA CYS A 413 7.63 -19.36 19.54
C CYS A 413 8.86 -20.06 18.98
N HIS A 414 9.26 -21.20 19.57
CA HIS A 414 10.39 -21.97 19.07
C HIS A 414 10.15 -22.45 17.64
N GLN A 415 8.96 -22.98 17.36
CA GLN A 415 8.58 -23.42 16.01
C GLN A 415 8.49 -22.25 15.02
N VAL A 416 8.08 -21.06 15.48
CA VAL A 416 8.07 -19.84 14.66
C VAL A 416 9.48 -19.45 14.24
N PHE A 417 10.42 -19.39 15.19
CA PHE A 417 11.80 -19.05 14.86
C PHE A 417 12.47 -20.15 14.02
N ASP A 418 12.21 -21.42 14.29
CA ASP A 418 12.72 -22.54 13.48
C ASP A 418 12.29 -22.44 12.01
N ILE A 419 11.01 -22.14 11.74
CA ILE A 419 10.53 -22.01 10.37
C ILE A 419 11.05 -20.72 9.72
N LEU A 420 11.19 -19.65 10.50
CA LEU A 420 11.77 -18.39 10.01
C LEU A 420 13.22 -18.59 9.61
N ILE A 421 14.04 -19.30 10.39
CA ILE A 421 15.43 -19.61 10.02
C ILE A 421 15.50 -20.40 8.69
N LYS A 422 14.59 -21.35 8.49
CA LYS A 422 14.62 -22.28 7.35
C LYS A 422 14.00 -21.72 6.06
N THR A 423 13.10 -20.73 6.15
CA THR A 423 12.39 -20.23 4.97
C THR A 423 13.17 -19.15 4.24
N GLU A 424 13.30 -19.26 2.92
CA GLU A 424 13.91 -18.21 2.08
C GLU A 424 12.85 -17.30 1.45
N SER A 425 11.58 -17.65 1.58
CA SER A 425 10.45 -16.93 0.98
C SER A 425 10.19 -15.62 1.73
N ARG A 426 10.45 -14.50 1.06
CA ARG A 426 10.19 -13.13 1.58
C ARG A 426 8.77 -12.94 2.07
N ASP A 427 7.80 -13.44 1.32
CA ASP A 427 6.38 -13.34 1.68
C ASP A 427 6.06 -14.14 2.94
N ASP A 428 6.73 -15.27 3.15
CA ASP A 428 6.54 -16.09 4.36
C ASP A 428 7.19 -15.44 5.57
N ILE A 429 8.43 -14.96 5.44
CA ILE A 429 9.12 -14.19 6.48
C ILE A 429 8.25 -13.03 6.92
N ARG A 430 7.79 -12.21 5.97
CA ARG A 430 6.92 -11.06 6.25
C ARG A 430 5.61 -11.47 6.91
N THR A 431 4.95 -12.53 6.43
CA THR A 431 3.66 -12.94 7.00
C THR A 431 3.84 -13.44 8.43
N ILE A 432 4.88 -14.24 8.69
CA ILE A 432 5.15 -14.84 9.99
C ILE A 432 5.65 -13.77 10.98
N ASN A 433 6.58 -12.90 10.58
CA ASN A 433 7.04 -11.76 11.39
C ASN A 433 5.89 -10.86 11.82
N ASN A 434 4.99 -10.52 10.89
CA ASN A 434 3.82 -9.71 11.23
C ASN A 434 2.88 -10.44 12.20
N ALA A 435 2.73 -11.76 12.06
CA ALA A 435 1.90 -12.55 12.96
C ALA A 435 2.47 -12.56 14.39
N ILE A 436 3.77 -12.86 14.55
CA ILE A 436 4.41 -12.87 15.88
C ILE A 436 4.48 -11.47 16.48
N ARG A 437 4.81 -10.44 15.69
CA ARG A 437 4.79 -9.04 16.13
C ARG A 437 3.42 -8.60 16.63
N SER A 438 2.36 -9.01 15.93
CA SER A 438 0.99 -8.70 16.37
C SER A 438 0.61 -9.34 17.70
N TRP A 439 1.28 -10.44 18.08
CA TRP A 439 1.08 -11.08 19.38
C TRP A 439 1.97 -10.45 20.46
N THR A 440 3.24 -10.15 20.17
CA THR A 440 4.16 -9.51 21.13
C THR A 440 3.75 -8.07 21.48
N LEU A 441 3.05 -7.36 20.59
CA LEU A 441 2.52 -6.03 20.86
C LEU A 441 1.30 -6.00 21.78
N LYS A 442 0.62 -7.14 22.01
CA LYS A 442 -0.58 -7.19 22.86
C LYS A 442 -0.26 -6.99 24.33
N GLU A 443 0.78 -7.66 24.81
CA GLU A 443 1.17 -7.64 26.22
C GLU A 443 2.69 -7.70 26.35
N HIS A 444 3.23 -7.01 27.35
CA HIS A 444 4.68 -6.97 27.59
C HIS A 444 5.25 -8.36 27.92
N SER A 445 4.49 -9.20 28.62
CA SER A 445 4.82 -10.61 28.92
C SER A 445 5.11 -11.41 27.65
N ASN A 446 4.30 -11.25 26.59
CA ASN A 446 4.48 -11.97 25.32
C ASN A 446 5.82 -11.63 24.64
N LEU A 447 6.22 -10.35 24.71
CA LEU A 447 7.51 -9.90 24.19
C LEU A 447 8.66 -10.56 24.95
N GLU A 448 8.57 -10.62 26.29
CA GLU A 448 9.61 -11.25 27.11
C GLU A 448 9.71 -12.76 26.86
N THR A 449 8.58 -13.46 26.67
CA THR A 449 8.57 -14.87 26.24
C THR A 449 9.25 -15.05 24.88
N ALA A 450 8.93 -14.21 23.89
CA ALA A 450 9.55 -14.28 22.58
C ALA A 450 11.07 -14.05 22.64
N LYS A 451 11.53 -13.07 23.43
CA LYS A 451 12.96 -12.79 23.65
C LYS A 451 13.68 -13.93 24.37
N LEU A 452 13.05 -14.54 25.37
CA LEU A 452 13.61 -15.68 26.09
C LEU A 452 13.88 -16.85 25.13
N VAL A 453 12.89 -17.23 24.32
CA VAL A 453 13.02 -18.30 23.34
C VAL A 453 14.02 -17.93 22.24
N PHE A 454 14.01 -16.68 21.77
CA PHE A 454 14.99 -16.18 20.82
C PHE A 454 16.42 -16.39 21.33
N LYS A 455 16.70 -16.01 22.59
CA LYS A 455 18.01 -16.17 23.23
C LYS A 455 18.42 -17.64 23.34
N GLN A 456 17.50 -18.51 23.76
CA GLN A 456 17.76 -19.96 23.84
C GLN A 456 18.18 -20.56 22.49
N ILE A 457 17.50 -20.19 21.40
CA ILE A 457 17.84 -20.65 20.06
C ILE A 457 19.16 -20.03 19.61
N PHE A 458 19.35 -18.73 19.85
CA PHE A 458 20.57 -18.01 19.47
C PHE A 458 21.83 -18.62 20.11
N ASP A 459 21.79 -18.99 21.40
CA ASP A 459 22.93 -19.55 22.12
C ASP A 459 23.44 -20.87 21.51
N HIS A 460 22.55 -21.66 20.92
CA HIS A 460 22.85 -22.97 20.31
C HIS A 460 22.97 -22.92 18.78
N ALA A 461 22.72 -21.77 18.16
CA ALA A 461 22.72 -21.59 16.72
C ALA A 461 24.13 -21.64 16.11
N SER A 462 24.23 -22.10 14.86
CA SER A 462 25.46 -22.01 14.07
C SER A 462 25.83 -20.53 13.82
N PRO A 463 27.09 -20.20 13.49
CA PRO A 463 27.48 -18.82 13.20
C PRO A 463 26.61 -18.16 12.10
N LEU A 464 26.21 -18.92 11.08
CA LEU A 464 25.34 -18.43 10.01
C LEU A 464 23.90 -18.20 10.50
N ASP A 465 23.38 -19.12 11.33
CA ASP A 465 22.04 -18.99 11.90
C ASP A 465 21.93 -17.84 12.91
N LYS A 466 23.01 -17.52 13.63
CA LYS A 466 23.09 -16.34 14.51
C LYS A 466 22.88 -15.05 13.74
N LEU A 467 23.46 -14.93 12.55
CA LEU A 467 23.23 -13.78 11.67
C LEU A 467 21.77 -13.73 11.20
N THR A 468 21.22 -14.86 10.74
CA THR A 468 19.81 -14.96 10.33
C THR A 468 18.86 -14.59 11.47
N LEU A 469 19.13 -15.05 12.69
CA LEU A 469 18.37 -14.71 13.89
C LEU A 469 18.44 -13.23 14.23
N ALA A 470 19.62 -12.60 14.16
CA ALA A 470 19.74 -11.16 14.36
C ALA A 470 18.90 -10.35 13.35
N LEU A 471 18.85 -10.80 12.08
CA LEU A 471 17.97 -10.23 11.05
C LEU A 471 16.48 -10.46 11.35
N ILE A 472 16.11 -11.65 11.81
CA ILE A 472 14.74 -11.97 12.23
C ILE A 472 14.32 -11.05 13.38
N ASN A 473 15.15 -10.88 14.41
CA ASN A 473 14.86 -10.00 15.56
C ASN A 473 14.47 -8.59 15.11
N GLN A 474 15.26 -8.02 14.20
CA GLN A 474 15.03 -6.67 13.69
C GLN A 474 13.78 -6.58 12.81
N SER A 475 13.60 -7.52 11.89
CA SER A 475 12.44 -7.53 10.98
C SER A 475 11.12 -7.90 11.67
N ALA A 476 11.18 -8.61 12.80
CA ALA A 476 10.04 -8.91 13.67
C ALA A 476 9.80 -7.86 14.77
N ASP A 477 10.69 -6.87 14.90
CA ASP A 477 10.60 -5.78 15.88
C ASP A 477 10.52 -6.27 17.34
N LEU A 478 11.40 -7.21 17.70
CA LEU A 478 11.49 -7.75 19.07
C LEU A 478 12.26 -6.83 20.03
N GLY A 479 12.71 -5.67 19.56
CA GLY A 479 13.49 -4.69 20.31
C GLY A 479 15.00 -4.83 20.13
N PRO A 480 15.78 -4.00 20.85
CA PRO A 480 17.24 -4.00 20.73
C PRO A 480 17.81 -5.34 21.22
N LEU A 481 18.81 -5.85 20.49
CA LEU A 481 19.54 -7.05 20.87
C LEU A 481 20.49 -6.77 22.04
N ASP A 482 20.62 -7.75 22.95
CA ASP A 482 21.57 -7.69 24.06
C ASP A 482 23.02 -7.46 23.53
N PRO A 483 23.84 -6.65 24.20
CA PRO A 483 25.24 -6.41 23.79
C PRO A 483 26.08 -7.69 23.66
N GLU A 484 25.81 -8.70 24.49
CA GLU A 484 26.47 -10.00 24.42
C GLU A 484 26.12 -10.77 23.13
N ILE A 485 24.85 -10.71 22.72
CA ILE A 485 24.37 -11.30 21.46
C ILE A 485 25.02 -10.58 20.29
N ARG A 486 25.08 -9.24 20.33
CA ARG A 486 25.76 -8.42 19.32
C ARG A 486 27.21 -8.85 19.13
N ALA A 487 27.96 -9.04 20.21
CA ALA A 487 29.37 -9.45 20.16
C ALA A 487 29.57 -10.87 19.60
N ALA A 488 28.53 -11.71 19.62
CA ALA A 488 28.58 -13.10 19.17
C ALA A 488 28.19 -13.31 17.68
N VAL A 489 27.73 -12.26 16.97
CA VAL A 489 27.39 -12.35 15.54
C VAL A 489 28.60 -12.00 14.69
N ASP A 490 29.08 -12.97 13.89
CA ASP A 490 30.06 -12.71 12.84
C ASP A 490 29.35 -12.23 11.56
N PHE A 491 29.51 -10.95 11.23
CA PHE A 491 28.94 -10.37 10.03
C PHE A 491 29.72 -10.74 8.76
N GLY A 492 30.99 -11.17 8.86
CA GLY A 492 31.84 -11.49 7.72
C GLY A 492 31.80 -10.41 6.63
N ARG A 493 31.48 -10.81 5.39
CA ARG A 493 31.30 -9.89 4.23
C ARG A 493 30.07 -8.98 4.33
N HIS A 494 29.22 -9.18 5.32
CA HIS A 494 27.99 -8.42 5.57
C HIS A 494 28.16 -7.39 6.72
N SER A 495 29.38 -6.98 7.04
CA SER A 495 29.69 -6.02 8.13
C SER A 495 28.95 -4.68 8.04
N PHE A 496 28.49 -4.26 6.84
CA PHE A 496 27.65 -3.06 6.66
C PHE A 496 26.28 -3.15 7.35
N VAL A 497 25.87 -4.34 7.77
CA VAL A 497 24.57 -4.63 8.38
C VAL A 497 24.61 -4.38 9.87
N GLU A 498 25.78 -4.53 10.49
CA GLU A 498 25.93 -4.33 11.92
C GLU A 498 25.45 -2.92 12.35
N PRO A 499 25.87 -1.80 11.69
CA PRO A 499 25.31 -0.48 12.00
C PRO A 499 23.80 -0.37 11.79
N LEU A 500 23.27 -1.10 10.81
CA LEU A 500 21.85 -1.10 10.48
C LEU A 500 21.02 -1.85 11.53
N LEU A 501 21.57 -2.89 12.16
CA LEU A 501 20.89 -3.66 13.19
C LEU A 501 21.01 -3.04 14.58
N PHE A 502 22.18 -2.50 14.94
CA PHE A 502 22.46 -2.07 16.32
C PHE A 502 22.59 -0.55 16.49
N GLY A 503 22.40 0.23 15.42
CA GLY A 503 22.48 1.69 15.47
C GLY A 503 23.91 2.24 15.30
N PRO A 504 24.08 3.56 15.46
CA PRO A 504 25.26 4.30 15.00
C PRO A 504 26.56 4.04 15.78
N GLU A 505 26.52 3.26 16.87
CA GLU A 505 27.73 2.86 17.58
C GLU A 505 28.41 1.69 16.86
N GLY A 506 29.29 1.96 15.88
CA GLY A 506 30.50 1.13 15.74
C GLY A 506 31.06 0.85 14.35
N ALA A 507 30.27 0.79 13.27
CA ALA A 507 30.83 0.49 11.94
C ALA A 507 30.60 1.65 10.95
N ARG A 508 31.70 2.29 10.56
CA ARG A 508 31.75 3.21 9.43
C ARG A 508 32.00 2.36 8.18
N PRO A 509 31.05 2.24 7.25
CA PRO A 509 31.35 1.62 5.98
C PRO A 509 32.16 2.62 5.15
N THR A 510 33.47 2.58 5.33
CA THR A 510 34.46 3.31 4.51
C THR A 510 34.53 2.63 3.14
N SER A 511 33.50 2.84 2.32
CA SER A 511 33.46 2.28 0.98
C SER A 511 33.15 3.36 -0.06
N PRO A 512 33.99 3.50 -1.11
CA PRO A 512 33.69 4.31 -2.30
C PRO A 512 32.31 4.03 -2.92
N ILE A 513 31.77 2.84 -2.66
CA ILE A 513 30.45 2.38 -3.10
C ILE A 513 29.34 3.37 -2.73
N TRP A 514 29.39 4.01 -1.55
CA TRP A 514 28.35 4.96 -1.15
C TRP A 514 28.38 6.25 -1.96
N GLY A 515 29.57 6.72 -2.32
CA GLY A 515 29.75 7.86 -3.21
C GLY A 515 29.16 7.58 -4.59
N GLU A 516 29.37 6.37 -5.13
CA GLU A 516 28.81 5.95 -6.42
C GLU A 516 27.29 5.78 -6.37
N MET A 517 26.74 5.17 -5.30
CA MET A 517 25.30 5.07 -5.08
C MET A 517 24.65 6.44 -4.96
N TYR A 518 25.26 7.34 -4.18
CA TYR A 518 24.83 8.73 -4.03
C TYR A 518 24.82 9.44 -5.39
N LEU A 519 25.92 9.36 -6.15
CA LEU A 519 26.06 9.98 -7.48
C LEU A 519 24.99 9.47 -8.46
N ARG A 520 24.76 8.15 -8.47
CA ARG A 520 23.79 7.53 -9.36
C ARG A 520 22.36 7.95 -9.05
N GLN A 521 22.00 7.99 -7.77
CA GLN A 521 20.71 8.50 -7.31
C GLN A 521 20.55 9.99 -7.64
N THR A 522 21.64 10.78 -7.76
CA THR A 522 21.61 12.18 -8.23
C THR A 522 21.13 12.28 -9.66
N ILE A 523 21.62 11.40 -10.52
CA ILE A 523 21.26 11.40 -11.93
C ILE A 523 19.82 10.91 -12.10
N ASP A 524 19.42 9.91 -11.33
CA ASP A 524 18.08 9.31 -11.44
C ASP A 524 16.97 10.24 -10.90
N ALA A 525 17.29 11.18 -10.00
CA ALA A 525 16.33 12.15 -9.43
C ALA A 525 15.58 13.01 -10.47
N PHE A 526 16.12 13.12 -11.70
CA PHE A 526 15.55 13.87 -12.81
C PHE A 526 14.68 13.02 -13.74
N GLN A 527 14.66 11.69 -13.60
CA GLN A 527 14.05 10.80 -14.58
C GLN A 527 12.54 10.65 -14.39
N ASP A 528 12.09 10.37 -13.17
CA ASP A 528 10.69 10.16 -12.83
C ASP A 528 10.42 10.31 -11.32
N PRO A 529 9.14 10.37 -10.88
CA PRO A 529 8.79 10.57 -9.48
C PRO A 529 9.27 9.47 -8.51
N ASP A 530 9.35 8.22 -8.95
CA ASP A 530 9.80 7.10 -8.11
C ASP A 530 11.30 7.19 -7.90
N SER A 531 12.04 7.47 -8.98
CA SER A 531 13.47 7.75 -8.93
C SER A 531 13.80 8.99 -8.07
N ASN A 532 12.92 10.01 -8.07
CA ASN A 532 13.05 11.17 -7.19
C ASN A 532 12.81 10.84 -5.71
N ALA A 533 11.80 10.02 -5.40
CA ALA A 533 11.56 9.52 -4.04
C ALA A 533 12.70 8.60 -3.56
N ALA A 534 13.15 7.68 -4.42
CA ALA A 534 14.30 6.83 -4.18
C ALA A 534 15.56 7.67 -3.91
N SER A 535 15.74 8.76 -4.64
CA SER A 535 16.84 9.69 -4.42
C SER A 535 16.77 10.39 -3.06
N ALA A 536 15.59 10.73 -2.56
CA ALA A 536 15.44 11.34 -1.23
C ALA A 536 15.73 10.33 -0.11
N ILE A 537 15.16 9.12 -0.22
CA ILE A 537 15.45 8.01 0.69
C ILE A 537 16.94 7.67 0.66
N GLY A 538 17.52 7.59 -0.53
CA GLY A 538 18.92 7.27 -0.78
C GLY A 538 19.90 8.28 -0.16
N LEU A 539 19.59 9.59 -0.20
CA LEU A 539 20.37 10.56 0.56
C LEU A 539 20.30 10.28 2.07
N GLY A 540 19.12 9.99 2.61
CA GLY A 540 18.98 9.67 4.04
C GLY A 540 19.76 8.43 4.46
N ILE A 541 19.79 7.41 3.60
CA ILE A 541 20.63 6.23 3.76
C ILE A 541 22.11 6.62 3.76
N SER A 542 22.55 7.47 2.83
CA SER A 542 23.93 7.94 2.76
C SER A 542 24.35 8.67 4.03
N ILE A 543 23.47 9.54 4.56
CA ILE A 543 23.69 10.26 5.83
C ILE A 543 23.75 9.29 7.02
N LEU A 544 22.86 8.29 7.05
CA LEU A 544 22.82 7.27 8.09
C LEU A 544 24.11 6.46 8.14
N LEU A 545 24.64 6.08 6.98
CA LEU A 545 25.80 5.20 6.86
C LEU A 545 27.13 5.96 6.99
N ASP A 546 27.21 7.19 6.49
CA ASP A 546 28.36 8.06 6.63
C ASP A 546 27.87 9.42 7.12
N PRO A 547 28.12 9.83 8.37
CA PRO A 547 27.63 11.09 8.92
C PRO A 547 28.59 12.28 8.74
N ASN A 548 29.66 12.16 7.96
CA ASN A 548 30.61 13.26 7.68
C ASN A 548 30.20 14.07 6.45
N GLU A 549 30.59 15.34 6.34
CA GLU A 549 30.34 16.15 5.12
C GLU A 549 28.86 16.12 4.69
N VAL A 550 27.95 16.23 5.66
CA VAL A 550 26.51 16.09 5.39
C VAL A 550 25.95 17.37 4.80
N GLY A 551 26.39 18.52 5.28
CA GLY A 551 26.10 19.82 4.69
C GLY A 551 26.50 19.85 3.22
N GLU A 552 27.69 19.35 2.89
CA GLU A 552 28.15 19.24 1.50
C GLU A 552 27.24 18.35 0.64
N ARG A 553 26.84 17.17 1.12
CA ARG A 553 25.94 16.28 0.36
C ARG A 553 24.54 16.87 0.17
N LEU A 554 23.96 17.48 1.22
CA LEU A 554 22.67 18.18 1.13
C LEU A 554 22.72 19.33 0.11
N LEU A 555 23.79 20.11 0.16
CA LEU A 555 24.02 21.25 -0.73
C LEU A 555 24.27 20.80 -2.17
N SER A 556 25.21 19.89 -2.40
CA SER A 556 25.55 19.33 -3.71
C SER A 556 24.30 18.80 -4.43
N ARG A 557 23.41 18.14 -3.69
CA ARG A 557 22.14 17.66 -4.22
C ARG A 557 21.19 18.79 -4.62
N SER A 558 21.07 19.81 -3.78
CA SER A 558 20.20 20.96 -4.05
C SER A 558 20.72 21.81 -5.19
N LEU A 559 22.05 22.00 -5.28
CA LEU A 559 22.73 22.63 -6.41
C LEU A 559 22.52 21.87 -7.72
N SER A 560 22.52 20.54 -7.68
CA SER A 560 22.19 19.72 -8.86
C SER A 560 20.79 20.05 -9.39
N LEU A 561 19.83 20.26 -8.48
CA LEU A 561 18.41 20.50 -8.77
C LEU A 561 18.04 21.99 -8.92
N LEU A 562 19.00 22.90 -8.74
CA LEU A 562 18.83 24.37 -8.64
C LEU A 562 18.08 24.98 -9.83
N SER A 563 18.12 24.33 -10.99
CA SER A 563 17.38 24.76 -12.19
C SER A 563 15.86 24.73 -12.07
N SER A 564 15.33 23.95 -11.13
CA SER A 564 13.90 23.67 -11.03
C SER A 564 13.28 24.20 -9.73
N ILE A 565 13.88 25.21 -9.10
CA ILE A 565 13.38 25.77 -7.84
C ILE A 565 11.89 26.11 -7.93
N GLY A 566 11.13 25.66 -6.91
CA GLY A 566 9.69 25.88 -6.83
C GLY A 566 8.84 25.06 -7.81
N ARG A 567 9.42 24.26 -8.73
CA ARG A 567 8.69 23.39 -9.67
C ARG A 567 9.42 22.05 -9.89
N GLY A 568 8.81 21.12 -10.64
CA GLY A 568 9.52 19.92 -11.16
C GLY A 568 10.28 19.06 -10.12
N PRO A 569 11.46 18.49 -10.49
CA PRO A 569 12.23 17.59 -9.64
C PRO A 569 12.72 18.19 -8.32
N HIS A 570 13.18 19.46 -8.28
CA HIS A 570 13.57 20.11 -7.03
C HIS A 570 12.39 20.25 -6.08
N ARG A 571 11.22 20.68 -6.60
CA ARG A 571 10.03 20.81 -5.76
C ARG A 571 9.68 19.49 -5.09
N ASP A 572 9.59 18.43 -5.89
CA ASP A 572 9.20 17.10 -5.42
C ASP A 572 10.26 16.49 -4.49
N TYR A 573 11.55 16.74 -4.75
CA TYR A 573 12.65 16.26 -3.94
C TYR A 573 12.68 16.88 -2.55
N THR A 574 12.67 18.22 -2.45
CA THR A 574 12.66 18.92 -1.16
C THR A 574 11.39 18.58 -0.36
N MET A 575 10.24 18.44 -1.04
CA MET A 575 9.02 17.94 -0.41
C MET A 575 9.23 16.54 0.21
N ASN A 576 9.85 15.61 -0.52
CA ASN A 576 10.13 14.27 0.00
C ASN A 576 11.12 14.29 1.18
N LEU A 577 12.15 15.15 1.16
CA LEU A 577 13.07 15.30 2.29
C LEU A 577 12.38 15.84 3.54
N ILE A 578 11.59 16.91 3.40
CA ILE A 578 10.83 17.50 4.52
C ILE A 578 9.82 16.47 5.06
N ALA A 579 9.19 15.71 4.17
CA ALA A 579 8.31 14.62 4.57
C ALA A 579 9.05 13.61 5.44
N LEU A 580 10.20 13.09 4.96
CA LEU A 580 11.02 12.13 5.69
C LEU A 580 11.43 12.69 7.07
N ALA A 581 11.68 13.99 7.17
CA ALA A 581 11.93 14.70 8.43
C ALA A 581 10.66 15.00 9.25
N GLY A 582 9.49 14.52 8.85
CA GLY A 582 8.17 14.92 9.34
C GLY A 582 7.90 14.71 10.84
N GLU A 583 8.71 13.90 11.51
CA GLU A 583 8.66 13.66 12.95
C GLU A 583 9.61 14.58 13.75
N ALA A 584 10.44 15.38 13.08
CA ALA A 584 11.33 16.36 13.71
C ALA A 584 10.56 17.62 14.18
N ASN A 585 11.23 18.47 14.96
CA ASN A 585 10.71 19.77 15.37
C ASN A 585 10.74 20.78 14.20
N LEU A 586 9.90 20.54 13.19
CA LEU A 586 9.81 21.38 12.00
C LEU A 586 9.20 22.74 12.34
N HIS A 587 9.87 23.81 11.91
CA HIS A 587 9.34 25.17 11.99
C HIS A 587 7.98 25.28 11.24
N PRO A 588 7.01 26.09 11.72
CA PRO A 588 5.68 26.21 11.12
C PRO A 588 5.68 26.54 9.61
N SER A 589 6.62 27.36 9.16
CA SER A 589 6.76 27.73 7.73
C SER A 589 7.00 26.52 6.82
N LEU A 590 7.77 25.52 7.27
CA LEU A 590 8.01 24.27 6.54
C LEU A 590 6.73 23.42 6.46
N ARG A 591 5.99 23.34 7.57
CA ARG A 591 4.73 22.59 7.64
C ARG A 591 3.68 23.18 6.70
N GLU A 592 3.56 24.50 6.67
CA GLU A 592 2.68 25.20 5.73
C GLU A 592 3.06 24.97 4.27
N ALA A 593 4.35 25.10 3.94
CA ALA A 593 4.84 24.87 2.58
C ALA A 593 4.60 23.41 2.14
N LEU A 594 4.84 22.45 3.04
CA LEU A 594 4.56 21.04 2.80
C LEU A 594 3.06 20.77 2.61
N ALA A 595 2.22 21.30 3.50
CA ALA A 595 0.76 21.18 3.42
C ALA A 595 0.23 21.74 2.10
N TYR A 596 0.74 22.89 1.66
CA TYR A 596 0.42 23.46 0.36
C TYR A 596 0.88 22.57 -0.80
N CYS A 597 2.06 21.95 -0.70
CA CYS A 597 2.55 21.04 -1.73
C CYS A 597 1.69 19.77 -1.85
N ILE A 598 1.25 19.24 -0.71
CA ILE A 598 0.38 18.07 -0.57
C ILE A 598 -1.03 18.38 -1.09
N ASN A 599 -1.61 19.52 -0.67
CA ASN A 599 -2.96 19.93 -1.00
C ASN A 599 -3.04 21.42 -1.39
N PRO A 600 -2.75 21.76 -2.65
CA PRO A 600 -2.88 23.13 -3.14
C PRO A 600 -4.37 23.43 -3.40
N ALA A 601 -5.06 24.06 -2.45
CA ALA A 601 -6.39 24.63 -2.71
C ALA A 601 -6.29 25.77 -3.75
N ASN A 602 -7.27 25.87 -4.65
CA ASN A 602 -7.32 26.78 -5.81
C ASN A 602 -6.68 28.16 -5.54
N GLY A 603 -5.54 28.42 -6.19
CA GLY A 603 -4.80 29.67 -6.10
C GLY A 603 -3.44 29.54 -6.78
N TYR A 604 -3.44 29.56 -8.11
CA TYR A 604 -2.24 29.39 -8.96
C TYR A 604 -1.80 30.70 -9.64
N GLU A 605 -2.33 31.86 -9.21
CA GLU A 605 -2.29 33.07 -10.04
C GLU A 605 -1.12 34.04 -9.79
N GLU A 606 -0.44 34.04 -8.64
CA GLU A 606 0.59 35.09 -8.35
C GLU A 606 2.06 34.68 -8.55
N ARG A 607 2.39 33.40 -8.76
CA ARG A 607 3.80 32.92 -8.65
C ARG A 607 4.64 32.98 -9.93
N VAL A 608 4.15 33.58 -11.01
CA VAL A 608 4.90 33.68 -12.27
C VAL A 608 5.98 34.77 -12.21
N GLU A 609 5.80 35.83 -11.41
CA GLU A 609 6.69 37.00 -11.44
C GLU A 609 8.05 36.83 -10.72
N ARG A 610 8.13 36.04 -9.61
CA ARG A 610 9.40 35.94 -8.83
C ARG A 610 10.47 35.00 -9.43
N GLY A 611 10.13 34.28 -10.50
CA GLY A 611 11.06 33.36 -11.18
C GLY A 611 11.94 34.02 -12.25
N GLU A 612 11.55 35.20 -12.74
CA GLU A 612 12.19 35.84 -13.90
C GLU A 612 13.66 36.20 -13.66
N LEU A 613 14.01 36.65 -12.46
CA LEU A 613 15.39 36.99 -12.11
C LEU A 613 16.29 35.76 -11.94
N ILE A 614 15.75 34.63 -11.46
CA ILE A 614 16.48 33.36 -11.44
C ILE A 614 16.71 32.85 -12.87
N GLU A 615 15.68 32.92 -13.71
CA GLU A 615 15.80 32.59 -15.13
C GLU A 615 16.84 33.48 -15.82
N GLU A 616 16.84 34.78 -15.53
CA GLU A 616 17.83 35.74 -16.03
C GLU A 616 19.25 35.41 -15.55
N PHE A 617 19.44 35.05 -14.27
CA PHE A 617 20.72 34.58 -13.76
C PHE A 617 21.25 33.39 -14.57
N PHE A 618 20.44 32.35 -14.79
CA PHE A 618 20.87 31.19 -15.56
C PHE A 618 21.08 31.51 -17.04
N HIS A 619 20.28 32.38 -17.64
CA HIS A 619 20.49 32.82 -19.01
C HIS A 619 21.81 33.55 -19.18
N ARG A 620 22.12 34.51 -18.30
CA ARG A 620 23.43 35.21 -18.29
C ARG A 620 24.56 34.25 -17.93
N TRP A 621 24.32 33.31 -17.02
CA TRP A 621 25.33 32.31 -16.65
C TRP A 621 25.69 31.42 -17.84
N LEU A 622 24.70 30.96 -18.60
CA LEU A 622 24.91 30.06 -19.72
C LEU A 622 25.40 30.79 -20.98
N SER A 623 25.07 32.07 -21.15
CA SER A 623 25.54 32.88 -22.30
C SER A 623 27.05 33.10 -22.32
N HIS A 624 27.70 33.04 -21.16
CA HIS A 624 29.15 33.16 -21.02
C HIS A 624 29.88 31.82 -21.12
N VAL A 625 29.18 30.71 -21.40
CA VAL A 625 29.80 29.42 -21.72
C VAL A 625 29.93 29.36 -23.25
N PRO A 626 31.15 29.51 -23.83
CA PRO A 626 31.33 29.73 -25.28
C PRO A 626 30.77 28.61 -26.18
N GLN A 627 30.55 27.43 -25.61
CA GLN A 627 30.23 26.19 -26.32
C GLN A 627 28.74 25.82 -26.28
N LEU A 628 27.93 26.56 -25.50
CA LEU A 628 26.48 26.34 -25.38
C LEU A 628 25.68 27.00 -26.52
N ASN A 629 26.13 26.80 -27.77
CA ASN A 629 25.33 27.11 -28.95
C ASN A 629 24.54 25.85 -29.37
N LEU A 630 23.45 25.58 -28.65
CA LEU A 630 22.69 24.31 -28.70
C LEU A 630 22.02 23.97 -30.05
N ARG A 631 22.22 24.77 -31.11
CA ARG A 631 21.76 24.43 -32.46
C ARG A 631 22.65 23.43 -33.21
N GLY A 632 23.81 23.04 -32.65
CA GLY A 632 24.74 22.09 -33.31
C GLY A 632 25.51 21.11 -32.42
N ASN A 633 25.54 21.30 -31.09
CA ASN A 633 26.46 20.58 -30.18
C ASN A 633 25.77 19.78 -29.05
N GLU A 634 24.55 19.25 -29.24
CA GLU A 634 23.89 18.44 -28.19
C GLU A 634 24.67 17.16 -27.82
N ASN A 635 25.50 16.63 -28.72
CA ASN A 635 26.18 15.35 -28.51
C ASN A 635 27.51 15.44 -27.74
N THR A 636 28.05 16.64 -27.49
CA THR A 636 29.34 16.83 -26.78
C THR A 636 29.18 17.04 -25.27
N LEU A 637 27.95 17.24 -24.78
CA LEU A 637 27.64 17.40 -23.36
C LEU A 637 27.30 16.06 -22.70
N SER A 638 27.68 15.87 -21.43
CA SER A 638 27.24 14.71 -20.65
C SER A 638 25.70 14.64 -20.59
N GLU A 639 25.12 13.43 -20.53
CA GLU A 639 23.66 13.29 -20.50
C GLU A 639 23.05 13.98 -19.26
N ALA A 640 23.79 14.01 -18.13
CA ALA A 640 23.39 14.73 -16.93
C ALA A 640 23.27 16.24 -17.17
N VAL A 641 24.25 16.85 -17.86
CA VAL A 641 24.22 18.28 -18.23
C VAL A 641 23.09 18.56 -19.23
N ARG A 642 22.88 17.67 -20.22
CA ARG A 642 21.77 17.81 -21.18
C ARG A 642 20.41 17.80 -20.49
N GLN A 643 20.15 16.83 -19.62
CA GLN A 643 18.87 16.71 -18.91
C GLN A 643 18.53 17.96 -18.11
N ARG A 644 19.53 18.64 -17.53
CA ARG A 644 19.37 19.90 -16.79
C ARG A 644 19.05 21.09 -17.69
N LEU A 645 19.82 21.27 -18.76
CA LEU A 645 19.67 22.41 -19.68
C LEU A 645 18.34 22.37 -20.46
N ARG A 646 17.78 21.19 -20.68
CA ARG A 646 16.47 20.99 -21.33
C ARG A 646 15.30 21.67 -20.60
N PHE A 647 15.44 22.06 -19.34
CA PHE A 647 14.44 22.83 -18.58
C PHE A 647 14.39 24.31 -19.03
N PHE A 648 15.55 24.96 -19.22
CA PHE A 648 15.65 26.40 -19.52
C PHE A 648 15.46 26.76 -21.00
N TYR A 649 15.78 25.86 -21.93
CA TYR A 649 15.72 26.17 -23.37
C TYR A 649 14.37 25.86 -24.04
N ARG A 650 13.30 25.66 -23.27
CA ARG A 650 11.95 25.43 -23.81
C ARG A 650 11.18 26.73 -23.95
N LYS A 651 10.52 26.93 -25.10
CA LYS A 651 9.69 28.11 -25.38
C LYS A 651 8.75 28.42 -24.20
N PRO A 652 8.63 29.70 -23.80
CA PRO A 652 7.63 30.15 -22.83
C PRO A 652 6.24 29.62 -23.24
N GLY A 653 5.57 28.90 -22.35
CA GLY A 653 4.22 28.36 -22.57
C GLY A 653 4.09 26.85 -22.86
N SER A 654 5.18 26.09 -22.98
CA SER A 654 5.09 24.62 -23.11
C SER A 654 4.99 23.92 -21.75
N ARG A 655 3.94 23.12 -21.51
CA ARG A 655 3.84 22.27 -20.31
C ARG A 655 5.00 21.26 -20.29
N ALA A 656 5.77 21.27 -19.20
CA ALA A 656 7.01 20.51 -19.04
C ALA A 656 6.86 18.98 -19.28
N THR A 657 7.77 18.42 -20.08
CA THR A 657 8.00 16.97 -20.27
C THR A 657 9.48 16.71 -20.55
N LEU A 658 10.24 16.19 -19.59
CA LEU A 658 11.69 15.93 -19.73
C LEU A 658 12.04 15.15 -21.02
N PRO A 659 13.05 15.54 -21.81
CA PRO A 659 13.45 14.79 -23.01
C PRO A 659 14.14 13.47 -22.66
N GLY A 660 13.81 12.42 -23.42
CA GLY A 660 14.00 11.01 -23.05
C GLY A 660 12.67 10.31 -22.78
N THR A 661 11.60 11.08 -22.64
CA THR A 661 10.23 10.57 -22.74
C THR A 661 9.94 10.13 -24.18
N PRO A 662 9.34 8.93 -24.40
CA PRO A 662 8.81 8.55 -25.70
C PRO A 662 7.92 9.67 -26.25
N LYS A 663 7.68 9.75 -27.57
CA LYS A 663 6.77 10.77 -28.16
C LYS A 663 5.34 10.75 -27.56
N ASN A 664 5.00 9.72 -26.78
CA ASN A 664 3.78 9.57 -25.97
C ASN A 664 4.01 9.62 -24.45
N GLY A 665 5.15 10.19 -24.01
CA GLY A 665 5.72 9.99 -22.69
C GLY A 665 5.01 10.76 -21.59
N LYS A 666 4.08 10.06 -20.96
CA LYS A 666 3.95 10.17 -19.51
C LYS A 666 5.17 9.46 -18.92
N PRO A 667 5.92 10.07 -17.97
CA PRO A 667 6.89 9.31 -17.19
C PRO A 667 6.16 8.10 -16.60
N ARG A 668 6.83 6.94 -16.56
CA ARG A 668 6.27 5.70 -16.04
C ARG A 668 6.19 5.84 -14.52
N ARG A 669 5.22 6.64 -14.04
CA ARG A 669 4.88 6.73 -12.63
C ARG A 669 4.51 5.33 -12.19
N THR A 670 5.08 4.82 -11.11
CA THR A 670 4.48 3.69 -10.42
C THR A 670 3.04 4.08 -10.09
N ARG A 671 2.17 3.09 -10.21
CA ARG A 671 0.77 3.22 -9.85
C ARG A 671 0.63 3.73 -8.40
N GLU A 672 1.59 3.38 -7.55
CA GLU A 672 1.64 3.68 -6.14
C GLU A 672 1.98 5.14 -5.89
N MET A 673 3.02 5.73 -6.50
CA MET A 673 3.28 7.17 -6.32
C MET A 673 2.20 8.07 -6.92
N ALA A 674 1.53 7.61 -7.99
CA ALA A 674 0.34 8.28 -8.51
C ALA A 674 -0.87 8.17 -7.57
N LEU A 675 -1.04 7.04 -6.88
CA LEU A 675 -2.04 6.83 -5.84
C LEU A 675 -1.70 7.64 -4.60
N ILE A 676 -0.45 7.67 -4.16
CA ILE A 676 0.02 8.44 -3.01
C ILE A 676 -0.30 9.92 -3.24
N ARG A 677 0.12 10.50 -4.37
CA ARG A 677 -0.21 11.89 -4.71
C ARG A 677 -1.71 12.16 -4.91
N ARG A 678 -2.51 11.15 -5.30
CA ARG A 678 -3.97 11.29 -5.44
C ARG A 678 -4.66 11.23 -4.07
N SER A 679 -4.22 10.33 -3.20
CA SER A 679 -4.66 10.18 -1.82
C SER A 679 -4.31 11.41 -0.99
N LEU A 680 -3.14 12.01 -1.21
CA LEU A 680 -2.72 13.30 -0.62
C LEU A 680 -3.64 14.47 -0.98
N LYS A 681 -4.27 14.46 -2.16
CA LYS A 681 -5.24 15.49 -2.56
C LYS A 681 -6.63 15.30 -1.96
N THR A 682 -6.94 14.09 -1.52
CA THR A 682 -8.28 13.70 -1.02
C THR A 682 -8.33 13.52 0.50
N VAL A 683 -7.19 13.60 1.19
CA VAL A 683 -7.04 13.34 2.62
C VAL A 683 -6.13 14.41 3.21
N ASN A 684 -6.44 14.90 4.42
CA ASN A 684 -5.58 15.80 5.18
C ASN A 684 -4.36 15.02 5.71
N VAL A 685 -3.41 14.71 4.83
CA VAL A 685 -2.21 13.95 5.16
C VAL A 685 -1.14 14.89 5.70
N ASP A 686 -0.67 14.63 6.91
CA ASP A 686 0.45 15.33 7.54
C ASP A 686 1.81 14.81 7.05
N ALA A 687 2.91 15.44 7.48
CA ALA A 687 4.27 15.06 7.07
C ALA A 687 4.59 13.59 7.38
N GLY A 688 4.25 13.12 8.59
CA GLY A 688 4.45 11.73 9.00
C GLY A 688 3.62 10.74 8.19
N GLY A 689 2.39 11.09 7.84
CA GLY A 689 1.54 10.29 6.95
C GLY A 689 2.13 10.15 5.55
N TYR A 690 2.66 11.23 4.97
CA TYR A 690 3.29 11.17 3.65
C TYR A 690 4.57 10.31 3.65
N THR A 691 5.36 10.37 4.72
CA THR A 691 6.53 9.49 4.91
C THR A 691 6.18 8.02 4.98
N ARG A 692 5.19 7.65 5.79
CA ARG A 692 4.71 6.26 5.84
C ARG A 692 4.28 5.76 4.46
N MET A 693 3.67 6.62 3.65
CA MET A 693 3.26 6.29 2.29
C MET A 693 4.44 6.09 1.34
N ILE A 694 5.45 6.96 1.38
CA ILE A 694 6.68 6.83 0.58
C ILE A 694 7.41 5.53 0.94
N LEU A 695 7.61 5.26 2.23
CA LEU A 695 8.33 4.07 2.72
C LEU A 695 7.56 2.76 2.47
N ALA A 696 6.23 2.82 2.45
CA ALA A 696 5.38 1.66 2.12
C ALA A 696 5.30 1.36 0.62
N SER A 697 5.70 2.31 -0.24
CA SER A 697 5.67 2.13 -1.69
C SER A 697 6.71 1.12 -2.18
N ASP A 698 6.54 0.70 -3.42
CA ASP A 698 7.45 -0.17 -4.13
C ASP A 698 8.83 0.48 -4.37
N VAL A 699 9.03 1.78 -4.11
CA VAL A 699 10.33 2.46 -4.21
C VAL A 699 11.43 1.74 -3.40
N MET A 700 11.11 1.31 -2.17
CA MET A 700 12.05 0.53 -1.37
C MET A 700 12.41 -0.81 -2.03
N ARG A 701 11.42 -1.46 -2.65
CA ARG A 701 11.55 -2.81 -3.21
C ARG A 701 12.16 -2.83 -4.62
N GLU A 702 11.76 -1.92 -5.49
CA GLU A 702 12.10 -1.89 -6.91
C GLU A 702 13.35 -1.06 -7.19
N THR A 703 13.72 -0.15 -6.27
CA THR A 703 14.87 0.75 -6.48
C THR A 703 15.94 0.57 -5.41
N ILE A 704 15.61 0.74 -4.13
CA ILE A 704 16.62 0.75 -3.06
C ILE A 704 17.24 -0.65 -2.86
N VAL A 705 16.43 -1.67 -2.61
CA VAL A 705 16.94 -3.04 -2.36
C VAL A 705 17.79 -3.58 -3.53
N PRO A 706 17.37 -3.48 -4.81
CA PRO A 706 18.19 -3.95 -5.92
C PRO A 706 19.51 -3.20 -6.07
N SER A 707 19.53 -1.88 -5.82
CA SER A 707 20.77 -1.10 -5.80
C SER A 707 21.73 -1.60 -4.71
N PHE A 708 21.23 -1.87 -3.51
CA PHE A 708 22.02 -2.45 -2.43
C PHE A 708 22.59 -3.82 -2.82
N VAL A 709 21.76 -4.72 -3.32
CA VAL A 709 22.19 -6.07 -3.73
C VAL A 709 23.28 -6.01 -4.80
N LYS A 710 23.10 -5.12 -5.79
CA LYS A 710 24.05 -4.95 -6.89
C LYS A 710 25.39 -4.40 -6.42
N GLU A 711 25.38 -3.24 -5.75
CA GLU A 711 26.62 -2.52 -5.44
C GLU A 711 27.40 -3.19 -4.29
N MET A 712 26.71 -3.90 -3.38
CA MET A 712 27.33 -4.65 -2.28
C MET A 712 27.62 -6.11 -2.63
N ASN A 713 27.41 -6.52 -3.88
CA ASN A 713 27.61 -7.89 -4.37
C ASN A 713 26.99 -8.97 -3.45
N LEU A 714 25.74 -8.74 -3.02
CA LEU A 714 25.05 -9.62 -2.08
C LEU A 714 24.47 -10.85 -2.80
N THR A 715 24.43 -11.98 -2.09
CA THR A 715 23.56 -13.11 -2.44
C THR A 715 22.25 -12.95 -1.65
N PRO A 716 21.16 -12.42 -2.25
CA PRO A 716 19.98 -12.03 -1.50
C PRO A 716 19.23 -13.25 -0.95
N SER A 717 19.08 -13.31 0.38
CA SER A 717 18.06 -14.14 1.04
C SER A 717 16.85 -13.28 1.38
N GLY A 718 15.70 -13.92 1.65
CA GLY A 718 14.50 -13.17 2.02
C GLY A 718 14.66 -12.34 3.30
N HIS A 719 15.45 -12.81 4.27
CA HIS A 719 15.70 -12.11 5.54
C HIS A 719 16.43 -10.79 5.34
N TRP A 720 17.42 -10.78 4.44
CA TRP A 720 18.21 -9.58 4.15
C TRP A 720 17.34 -8.43 3.68
N GLU A 721 16.41 -8.71 2.77
CA GLU A 721 15.58 -7.69 2.18
C GLU A 721 14.52 -7.15 3.15
N GLU A 722 13.86 -8.03 3.90
CA GLU A 722 12.86 -7.60 4.89
C GLU A 722 13.52 -6.83 6.05
N THR A 723 14.70 -7.23 6.48
CA THR A 723 15.47 -6.51 7.51
C THR A 723 15.92 -5.15 7.03
N LEU A 724 16.52 -5.08 5.83
CA LEU A 724 16.94 -3.81 5.24
C LEU A 724 15.75 -2.85 5.12
N LYS A 725 14.60 -3.35 4.65
CA LYS A 725 13.39 -2.54 4.55
C LYS A 725 12.92 -2.05 5.92
N ALA A 726 12.80 -2.94 6.91
CA ALA A 726 12.34 -2.59 8.25
C ALA A 726 13.25 -1.56 8.92
N THR A 727 14.55 -1.80 8.93
CA THR A 727 15.55 -0.88 9.48
C THR A 727 15.53 0.47 8.79
N LEU A 728 15.62 0.51 7.46
CA LEU A 728 15.70 1.77 6.75
C LEU A 728 14.42 2.60 6.93
N SER A 729 13.26 1.93 7.01
CA SER A 729 12.00 2.62 7.29
C SER A 729 11.98 3.29 8.66
N ALA A 730 12.71 2.76 9.65
CA ALA A 730 12.82 3.33 10.99
C ALA A 730 13.91 4.40 11.09
N LEU A 731 15.10 4.15 10.53
CA LEU A 731 16.28 4.98 10.76
C LEU A 731 16.43 6.15 9.78
N VAL A 732 15.97 6.03 8.52
CA VAL A 732 16.12 7.10 7.53
C VAL A 732 15.41 8.40 7.95
N PRO A 733 14.15 8.36 8.45
CA PRO A 733 13.50 9.56 8.98
C PRO A 733 14.31 10.24 10.09
N GLN A 734 14.86 9.47 11.02
CA GLN A 734 15.65 9.98 12.15
C GLN A 734 16.96 10.61 11.68
N ALA A 735 17.66 9.98 10.74
CA ALA A 735 18.93 10.46 10.21
C ALA A 735 18.79 11.81 9.48
N ILE A 736 17.73 11.99 8.69
CA ILE A 736 17.46 13.26 8.00
C ILE A 736 16.86 14.30 8.96
N GLY A 737 16.03 13.88 9.91
CA GLY A 737 15.23 14.74 10.77
C GLY A 737 16.02 15.85 11.47
N ARG A 738 17.23 15.53 11.98
CA ARG A 738 18.09 16.49 12.70
C ARG A 738 18.42 17.76 11.91
N TYR A 739 18.52 17.69 10.58
CA TYR A 739 18.88 18.84 9.74
C TYR A 739 17.72 19.79 9.48
N PHE A 740 16.50 19.38 9.81
CA PHE A 740 15.30 20.20 9.75
C PHE A 740 14.79 20.61 11.14
N ASP A 741 15.50 20.22 12.21
CA ASP A 741 15.15 20.63 13.57
C ASP A 741 15.52 22.11 13.78
N TYR A 742 14.55 22.88 14.27
CA TYR A 742 14.73 24.31 14.48
C TYR A 742 15.82 24.63 15.51
N ASN A 743 16.00 23.81 16.54
CA ASN A 743 17.03 24.04 17.56
C ASN A 743 18.44 23.88 16.98
N GLU A 744 18.60 22.94 16.06
CA GLU A 744 19.86 22.71 15.36
C GLU A 744 20.22 23.89 14.44
N TRP A 745 19.23 24.56 13.85
CA TRP A 745 19.45 25.79 13.07
C TRP A 745 19.95 26.94 13.96
N GLN A 746 19.44 27.06 15.18
CA GLN A 746 19.91 28.04 16.15
C GLN A 746 21.36 27.75 16.58
N ALA A 747 21.68 26.48 16.84
CA ALA A 747 23.05 26.06 17.16
C ALA A 747 24.02 26.35 16.00
N LEU A 748 23.60 26.11 14.75
CA LEU A 748 24.38 26.48 13.56
C LEU A 748 24.60 27.99 13.48
N THR A 749 23.55 28.79 13.71
CA THR A 749 23.63 30.26 13.69
C THR A 749 24.63 30.80 14.71
N ALA A 750 24.65 30.23 15.92
CA ALA A 750 25.62 30.58 16.95
C ALA A 750 27.06 30.26 16.49
N ARG A 751 27.31 29.08 15.92
CA ARG A 751 28.64 28.70 15.40
C ARG A 751 29.14 29.64 14.30
N LEU A 752 28.25 30.10 13.41
CA LEU A 752 28.60 31.07 12.36
C LEU A 752 28.97 32.43 12.97
N SER A 753 28.17 32.91 13.92
CA SER A 753 28.36 34.22 14.56
C SER A 753 29.63 34.28 15.42
N GLU A 754 29.96 33.17 16.09
CA GLU A 754 31.15 33.04 16.94
C GLU A 754 32.42 32.67 16.15
N SER A 755 32.35 32.58 14.81
CA SER A 755 33.45 32.14 13.95
C SER A 755 34.01 30.74 14.31
N LEU A 756 33.15 29.86 14.82
CA LEU A 756 33.45 28.45 15.16
C LEU A 756 32.97 27.47 14.08
N ALA A 757 32.44 27.97 12.96
CA ALA A 757 31.88 27.16 11.89
C ALA A 757 32.94 26.40 11.09
N THR A 758 32.67 25.13 10.81
CA THR A 758 33.44 24.28 9.90
C THR A 758 33.03 24.51 8.43
N GLU A 759 33.79 23.96 7.48
CA GLU A 759 33.38 24.00 6.06
C GLU A 759 32.02 23.30 5.84
N ASP A 760 31.75 22.20 6.55
CA ASP A 760 30.46 21.51 6.45
C ASP A 760 29.32 22.34 7.05
N ASP A 761 29.56 23.10 8.13
CA ASP A 761 28.59 24.06 8.68
C ASP A 761 28.25 25.14 7.65
N PHE A 762 29.26 25.67 6.94
CA PHE A 762 29.01 26.64 5.87
C PHE A 762 28.21 26.03 4.72
N ASN A 763 28.51 24.80 4.32
CA ASN A 763 27.76 24.09 3.29
C ASN A 763 26.31 23.81 3.73
N TRP A 764 26.11 23.45 5.00
CA TRP A 764 24.78 23.27 5.59
C TRP A 764 23.99 24.59 5.60
N ALA A 765 24.62 25.70 5.99
CA ALA A 765 24.00 27.02 5.93
C ALA A 765 23.61 27.41 4.50
N CYS A 766 24.47 27.15 3.50
CA CYS A 766 24.15 27.36 2.08
C CYS A 766 22.91 26.55 1.67
N TRP A 767 22.82 25.29 2.10
CA TRP A 767 21.67 24.44 1.80
C TRP A 767 20.37 25.00 2.42
N LEU A 768 20.41 25.45 3.67
CA LEU A 768 19.26 26.07 4.33
C LEU A 768 18.78 27.33 3.59
N MET A 769 19.67 28.10 2.96
CA MET A 769 19.25 29.23 2.11
C MET A 769 18.43 28.77 0.90
N LEU A 770 18.80 27.65 0.27
CA LEU A 770 18.03 27.07 -0.84
C LEU A 770 16.69 26.49 -0.37
N VAL A 771 16.66 25.91 0.84
CA VAL A 771 15.42 25.48 1.49
C VAL A 771 14.53 26.69 1.79
N ASP A 772 15.08 27.82 2.23
CA ASP A 772 14.31 29.05 2.47
C ASP A 772 13.62 29.54 1.19
N VAL A 773 14.38 29.59 0.09
CA VAL A 773 13.83 29.90 -1.24
C VAL A 773 12.71 28.92 -1.60
N TRP A 774 12.89 27.63 -1.38
CA TRP A 774 11.85 26.63 -1.63
C TRP A 774 10.60 26.83 -0.77
N VAL A 775 10.74 27.14 0.52
CA VAL A 775 9.64 27.39 1.45
C VAL A 775 8.83 28.59 0.97
N ARG A 776 9.49 29.70 0.69
CA ARG A 776 8.84 30.93 0.19
C ARG A 776 8.16 30.70 -1.16
N ALA A 777 8.77 29.90 -2.03
CA ALA A 777 8.18 29.50 -3.31
C ALA A 777 6.92 28.64 -3.18
N ASN A 778 6.68 28.00 -2.03
CA ASN A 778 5.64 27.01 -1.82
C ASN A 778 4.63 27.33 -0.70
N ARG A 779 4.60 28.55 -0.13
CA ARG A 779 3.58 28.99 0.86
C ARG A 779 2.39 29.72 0.21
N ALA A 780 1.18 29.47 0.71
CA ALA A 780 -0.08 29.84 0.03
C ALA A 780 -0.39 31.35 -0.06
N ALA A 781 0.06 32.20 0.88
CA ALA A 781 -0.38 33.60 0.94
C ALA A 781 0.55 34.61 1.65
N SER A 782 1.74 34.22 2.12
CA SER A 782 2.64 35.14 2.84
C SER A 782 4.10 34.84 2.55
N THR A 783 4.61 35.39 1.45
CA THR A 783 6.01 35.29 1.03
C THR A 783 6.97 36.01 1.98
N ASP A 784 6.47 36.99 2.74
CA ASP A 784 7.29 37.85 3.60
C ASP A 784 7.23 37.45 5.09
N ALA A 785 6.44 36.43 5.44
CA ALA A 785 6.44 35.91 6.80
C ALA A 785 7.80 35.29 7.16
N PRO A 786 8.25 35.43 8.42
CA PRO A 786 9.52 34.89 8.85
C PRO A 786 9.56 33.36 8.67
N THR A 787 10.72 32.86 8.25
CA THR A 787 10.94 31.44 8.00
C THR A 787 11.73 30.76 9.10
N GLY A 788 12.18 31.52 10.11
CA GLY A 788 13.01 31.04 11.20
C GLY A 788 14.50 31.00 10.84
N LEU A 789 14.86 31.48 9.65
CA LEU A 789 16.23 31.53 9.14
C LEU A 789 16.79 32.95 9.10
N GLU A 790 16.03 33.94 9.57
CA GLU A 790 16.42 35.36 9.54
C GLU A 790 17.76 35.61 10.24
N ASP A 791 17.94 35.09 11.46
CA ASP A 791 19.20 35.25 12.20
C ASP A 791 20.37 34.52 11.52
N LEU A 792 20.11 33.33 10.94
CA LEU A 792 21.11 32.61 10.16
C LEU A 792 21.54 33.40 8.92
N VAL A 793 20.59 34.05 8.22
CA VAL A 793 20.87 34.92 7.05
C VAL A 793 21.73 36.09 7.48
N ILE A 794 21.43 36.73 8.62
CA ILE A 794 22.21 37.86 9.13
C ILE A 794 23.64 37.42 9.43
N ALA A 795 23.82 36.36 10.22
CA ALA A 795 25.13 35.80 10.52
C ALA A 795 25.91 35.42 9.24
N SER A 796 25.22 34.82 8.27
CA SER A 796 25.81 34.40 6.99
C SER A 796 26.35 35.56 6.15
N ARG A 797 25.74 36.76 6.24
CA ARG A 797 26.21 37.96 5.52
C ARG A 797 27.57 38.42 6.01
N GLU A 798 27.89 38.22 7.29
CA GLU A 798 29.14 38.64 7.92
C GLU A 798 30.29 37.66 7.64
N CYS A 799 29.98 36.42 7.27
CA CYS A 799 30.96 35.39 6.97
C CYS A 799 31.68 35.62 5.62
N ARG A 800 33.02 35.52 5.62
CA ARG A 800 33.84 35.60 4.39
C ARG A 800 34.03 34.21 3.74
N TYR A 801 32.92 33.57 3.36
CA TYR A 801 32.93 32.30 2.63
C TYR A 801 32.14 32.44 1.32
N ASN A 802 32.81 32.32 0.17
CA ASN A 802 32.23 32.64 -1.14
C ASN A 802 30.96 31.84 -1.48
N PRO A 803 30.87 30.52 -1.24
CA PRO A 803 29.64 29.77 -1.50
C PRO A 803 28.45 30.23 -0.65
N LEU A 804 28.70 30.62 0.60
CA LEU A 804 27.64 31.14 1.48
C LEU A 804 27.19 32.53 1.05
N GLN A 805 28.13 33.39 0.65
CA GLN A 805 27.80 34.69 0.05
C GLN A 805 26.99 34.54 -1.25
N PHE A 806 27.28 33.50 -2.04
CA PHE A 806 26.51 33.16 -3.24
C PHE A 806 25.10 32.70 -2.86
N ALA A 807 24.95 31.80 -1.89
CA ALA A 807 23.65 31.31 -1.44
C ALA A 807 22.76 32.45 -0.91
N VAL A 808 23.34 33.41 -0.19
CA VAL A 808 22.65 34.63 0.27
C VAL A 808 22.26 35.52 -0.91
N ALA A 809 23.18 35.80 -1.85
CA ALA A 809 22.88 36.61 -3.03
C ALA A 809 21.80 35.96 -3.90
N PHE A 810 21.86 34.64 -4.07
CA PHE A 810 20.87 33.88 -4.83
C PHE A 810 19.48 33.91 -4.17
N ARG A 811 19.43 33.85 -2.84
CA ARG A 811 18.19 34.04 -2.07
C ARG A 811 17.64 35.46 -2.22
N ASP A 812 18.48 36.48 -2.11
CA ASP A 812 18.06 37.89 -2.25
C ASP A 812 17.54 38.17 -3.68
N LEU A 813 18.19 37.57 -4.68
CA LEU A 813 17.74 37.59 -6.07
C LEU A 813 16.32 37.04 -6.23
N TYR A 814 16.02 35.90 -5.58
CA TYR A 814 14.67 35.33 -5.57
C TYR A 814 13.62 36.24 -4.91
N LEU A 815 14.04 37.01 -3.92
CA LEU A 815 13.18 37.99 -3.23
C LEU A 815 12.99 39.28 -4.02
N GLY A 816 13.64 39.43 -5.18
CA GLY A 816 13.47 40.57 -6.08
C GLY A 816 14.61 41.59 -6.06
N ASP A 817 15.69 41.33 -5.32
CA ASP A 817 16.86 42.21 -5.32
C ASP A 817 17.65 42.07 -6.63
N LYS A 818 17.57 43.12 -7.47
CA LYS A 818 18.27 43.16 -8.76
C LYS A 818 19.77 43.36 -8.62
N GLU A 819 20.25 43.97 -7.54
CA GLU A 819 21.69 44.17 -7.30
C GLU A 819 22.38 42.84 -6.97
N ALA A 820 21.64 41.92 -6.33
CA ALA A 820 22.11 40.58 -6.03
C ALA A 820 22.44 39.75 -7.28
N LEU A 821 21.86 40.06 -8.45
CA LEU A 821 22.16 39.38 -9.71
C LEU A 821 23.63 39.52 -10.09
N SER A 822 24.16 40.75 -10.08
CA SER A 822 25.56 41.02 -10.41
C SER A 822 26.51 40.35 -9.43
N LYS A 823 26.19 40.41 -8.12
CA LYS A 823 26.97 39.77 -7.06
C LYS A 823 27.00 38.24 -7.21
N ALA A 824 25.85 37.61 -7.51
CA ALA A 824 25.77 36.17 -7.71
C ALA A 824 26.58 35.72 -8.94
N ILE A 825 26.58 36.51 -10.01
CA ILE A 825 27.38 36.25 -11.22
C ILE A 825 28.88 36.38 -10.90
N GLU A 826 29.31 37.48 -10.27
CA GLU A 826 30.71 37.74 -9.92
C GLU A 826 31.32 36.61 -9.07
N LEU A 827 30.58 36.13 -8.05
CA LEU A 827 31.01 35.05 -7.16
C LEU A 827 31.25 33.72 -7.87
N CYS A 828 30.71 33.56 -9.07
CA CYS A 828 30.85 32.36 -9.88
C CYS A 828 31.78 32.55 -11.09
N GLU A 829 32.20 33.78 -11.45
CA GLU A 829 32.96 34.06 -12.68
C GLU A 829 34.46 33.69 -12.64
N THR A 830 35.03 33.52 -11.45
CA THR A 830 36.46 33.22 -11.28
C THR A 830 36.71 31.71 -11.20
N GLU A 831 37.60 31.19 -12.06
CA GLU A 831 37.95 29.75 -12.18
C GLU A 831 38.39 29.12 -10.85
N SER A 832 38.99 29.91 -9.95
CA SER A 832 39.46 29.49 -8.62
C SER A 832 38.47 29.74 -7.48
N SER A 833 37.23 30.18 -7.77
CA SER A 833 36.22 30.35 -6.73
C SER A 833 35.66 29.00 -6.32
N ARG A 834 35.68 28.70 -5.01
CA ARG A 834 35.03 27.51 -4.43
C ARG A 834 33.58 27.34 -4.90
N THR A 835 32.85 28.45 -5.09
CA THR A 835 31.47 28.45 -5.59
C THR A 835 31.38 27.87 -7.00
N TYR A 836 32.35 28.19 -7.87
CA TYR A 836 32.42 27.67 -9.23
C TYR A 836 32.66 26.16 -9.23
N GLU A 837 33.65 25.70 -8.45
CA GLU A 837 33.97 24.27 -8.29
C GLU A 837 32.75 23.47 -7.84
N MET A 838 31.97 23.99 -6.89
CA MET A 838 30.78 23.33 -6.37
C MET A 838 29.66 23.21 -7.42
N LEU A 839 29.47 24.24 -8.25
CA LEU A 839 28.50 24.19 -9.35
C LEU A 839 28.93 23.15 -10.41
N VAL A 840 30.19 23.17 -10.82
CA VAL A 840 30.73 22.19 -11.77
C VAL A 840 30.65 20.76 -11.21
N SER A 841 31.04 20.56 -9.95
CA SER A 841 30.95 19.26 -9.25
C SER A 841 29.51 18.79 -9.08
N ALA A 842 28.58 19.71 -8.85
CA ALA A 842 27.17 19.41 -8.86
C ALA A 842 26.68 19.00 -10.25
N GLY A 843 27.44 19.20 -11.32
CA GLY A 843 27.18 18.77 -12.71
C GLY A 843 26.71 19.89 -13.64
N TRP A 844 27.01 21.15 -13.33
CA TRP A 844 26.78 22.28 -14.25
C TRP A 844 27.90 22.40 -15.29
N PRO A 845 27.63 23.03 -16.46
CA PRO A 845 28.64 23.18 -17.51
C PRO A 845 29.89 23.91 -17.00
N ASP A 846 31.06 23.38 -17.38
CA ASP A 846 32.35 24.02 -17.13
C ASP A 846 32.63 25.03 -18.26
N ARG A 847 32.88 26.29 -17.88
CA ARG A 847 33.18 27.41 -18.77
C ARG A 847 34.61 27.38 -19.33
N PHE A 848 35.54 26.72 -18.64
CA PHE A 848 36.97 26.71 -18.98
C PHE A 848 37.39 25.42 -19.69
N THR A 849 36.62 24.34 -19.57
CA THR A 849 36.86 23.09 -20.32
C THR A 849 36.45 23.22 -21.80
N THR A 850 37.33 22.79 -22.71
CA THR A 850 37.04 22.68 -24.15
C THR A 850 36.41 21.31 -24.45
N TYR A 851 35.11 21.24 -24.73
CA TYR A 851 34.42 20.01 -25.13
C TYR A 851 34.74 19.70 -26.60
N THR A 852 35.80 18.92 -26.84
CA THR A 852 36.18 18.48 -28.18
C THR A 852 35.20 17.42 -28.72
N SER A 853 34.86 17.52 -30.01
CA SER A 853 34.07 16.53 -30.71
C SER A 853 34.95 15.35 -31.14
N GLU A 854 35.34 14.47 -30.23
CA GLU A 854 35.86 13.16 -30.62
C GLU A 854 34.75 12.10 -30.53
N PRO A 855 34.50 11.32 -31.59
CA PRO A 855 33.65 10.14 -31.47
C PRO A 855 34.38 9.11 -30.61
N GLU A 856 33.78 8.71 -29.50
CA GLU A 856 34.27 7.58 -28.69
C GLU A 856 34.32 6.30 -29.55
N THR A 857 35.48 6.05 -30.16
CA THR A 857 35.87 4.71 -30.59
C THR A 857 36.56 4.03 -29.42
N GLY A 858 35.83 3.13 -28.75
CA GLY A 858 36.41 1.94 -28.12
C GLY A 858 36.36 1.87 -26.58
N SER A 859 35.35 1.18 -26.05
CA SER A 859 35.62 -0.09 -25.34
C SER A 859 34.39 -1.01 -25.38
N SER A 860 34.68 -2.29 -25.52
CA SER A 860 33.80 -3.37 -25.92
C SER A 860 32.73 -3.74 -24.89
N HIS A 861 31.45 -3.76 -25.27
CA HIS A 861 30.48 -4.76 -24.76
C HIS A 861 29.67 -5.31 -25.94
N THR A 862 29.98 -6.56 -26.29
CA THR A 862 29.37 -7.37 -27.34
C THR A 862 27.88 -7.59 -27.07
N ARG A 863 27.01 -6.75 -27.63
CA ARG A 863 25.59 -7.12 -27.86
C ARG A 863 25.50 -8.02 -29.09
N LYS A 864 25.42 -9.34 -28.86
CA LYS A 864 25.01 -10.33 -29.87
C LYS A 864 23.65 -9.91 -30.46
N LYS A 865 23.65 -9.41 -31.70
CA LYS A 865 22.48 -9.44 -32.59
C LYS A 865 22.27 -10.88 -33.03
N VAL A 866 21.22 -11.52 -32.53
CA VAL A 866 20.70 -12.77 -33.11
C VAL A 866 20.04 -12.40 -34.44
N SER A 867 20.75 -12.59 -35.55
CA SER A 867 20.15 -12.59 -36.88
C SER A 867 19.49 -13.96 -37.10
N ARG A 868 18.20 -13.95 -37.44
CA ARG A 868 17.51 -15.11 -37.98
C ARG A 868 18.25 -15.63 -39.22
N ARG A 869 18.74 -16.86 -39.17
CA ARG A 869 18.96 -17.71 -40.34
C ARG A 869 18.29 -19.05 -40.08
N ASN A 870 17.45 -19.45 -41.02
CA ASN A 870 16.87 -20.79 -41.15
C ASN A 870 17.97 -21.87 -41.10
N PRO A 871 17.58 -23.11 -40.76
CA PRO A 871 17.82 -24.15 -41.74
C PRO A 871 16.62 -25.08 -41.94
N THR A 872 16.28 -25.25 -43.22
CA THR A 872 15.85 -26.51 -43.82
C THR A 872 16.97 -27.55 -43.75
N ALA A 873 16.54 -28.82 -43.71
CA ALA A 873 17.28 -30.09 -43.72
C ALA A 873 17.66 -30.65 -42.33
#